data_AF-A0ABC8BRT5-F1
#
_entry.id   AF-A0ABC8BRT5-F1
#
_cell.length_a   1.000
_cell.length_b   1.000
_cell.length_c   1.000
_cell.angle_alpha   90.00
_cell.angle_beta   90.00
_cell.angle_gamma   90.00
#
_symmetry.space_group_name_H-M   'P 1'
#
loop_
_entity.id
_entity.type
_entity.pdbx_description
1 polymer ?
#
loop_
_entity_poly.entity_id
_entity_poly.type
_entity_poly.pdbx_seq_one_letter_code
_entity_poly.pdbx_strand_id
1 'polypeptide(L)'
;MGATPPCAPGPPPPGWSRAVRWAVPDLGGAVAEAEEELIGRGGRGSGGSGDVSRGGGGDSDVSGGSRTKAAVRLAPPAANGTAGVVSANRAHASGVRPRTATTSTRPTNGTGTTPGITPAAPHGTPSPWWHPGVVGKPPTGEPDWAVFVRDVIAAAPAEAVVPEREYPGLTGFALVVAPFAERAAGRLLASPSNNAVRGGTAVGLAPVLEDFRSQLTRRLARLAARTLVLELHKARRAGRLDGDGPEERFRDFLRLVAGRDGLAALVTAYPVLARILARASLAAADAFTEMLGRFADDRALLVASGVLGDRGARADGAVPGPGALSGVEAGAGDSHRGGRSVMLLRFADGTRLVYKPRPLAAHRHFNSLLEWFGSLPGTPGLRALRVLDRGEYGWVEFVEERPCSSAAETGLFYRRQGALLALLHLLDGTDLHQENLIACGPQPVLVDVETLFHPPLPQARSSDPAARALHASVHRVGLLPQLLVGDSAALDVSAIGGGRAAACPIETADWTGAGTDSMRLVRRSGRFAASANRPRLDGSPVDPSAYTDALCEGFRAGYTAISDHRDELLGPRGLLSGFTQDEVRVVARPTWTYTTLLDESTHPDLMRSSAERHRVLSLLHTPTLGVPALPGLEDAEIEQLWAGDVPVFLTRPGTAELWSGTGRGVPVAPGPTGLARVEAKVRAMDTVDRQDQERIIRIAMVSTSPEPPHRAAGGTRARTAATAPEPEQLLSAARSVGDQLVSLAYRHEGRTNWIGLELLGERHWRLTPMAADLASGYTGPALFLAQLAALTGAERYAEAAREALAPVPGLLDALHGRMDDLAVLGSGAFAGLGGIAYALAEVGALLDDRTVRGWAGPATLLACAAGTAETGHGVRGGAAGGLASLLAVYRTTGRAEAWRGAERCAERLAVATLPAAGGFAEGSAGIGWALLRFAGAGGGEQYRTAGLRALRRAAVEVTGGRAWCEGATGVALAIADSPAALADPDLADWLAERAGGPVDSAALADDSLCHGELGLLELLGHPALTGDRTAWVRRAGTLLAAADREGPRCGTPGHVPHPGLLTGLAGIGHGLLRAGFPDRIGSALLLHPSALSVPPVPSVPSVSSVPPAPSVASVPSTPSAPAASIIPPTSIRP
;
A
#
# COMPACT_ATOMS: atom_id res chain seq x y z
N MET A 1 -7.14 19.90 -17.03
CA MET A 1 -6.91 18.52 -17.59
C MET A 1 -7.82 17.53 -16.86
N GLY A 2 -7.72 16.21 -17.06
CA GLY A 2 -8.46 15.27 -16.21
C GLY A 2 -7.83 15.23 -14.81
N ALA A 3 -8.57 15.58 -13.76
CA ALA A 3 -8.06 15.57 -12.40
C ALA A 3 -7.71 14.13 -11.97
N THR A 4 -6.43 13.89 -11.66
CA THR A 4 -5.95 12.66 -11.04
C THR A 4 -6.56 12.50 -9.64
N PRO A 5 -6.85 11.27 -9.19
CA PRO A 5 -7.18 11.03 -7.79
C PRO A 5 -5.94 11.33 -6.92
N PRO A 6 -6.10 11.96 -5.74
CA PRO A 6 -4.97 12.34 -4.88
C PRO A 6 -4.26 11.10 -4.30
N CYS A 7 -2.93 11.12 -4.30
CA CYS A 7 -2.11 9.95 -3.94
C CYS A 7 -1.57 9.99 -2.50
N ALA A 8 -1.49 8.80 -1.90
CA ALA A 8 -0.55 8.42 -0.85
C ALA A 8 -0.56 6.88 -0.75
N PRO A 9 0.58 6.18 -0.56
CA PRO A 9 0.62 4.72 -0.70
C PRO A 9 0.09 3.97 0.52
N GLY A 10 -0.73 2.96 0.26
CA GLY A 10 -1.11 1.92 1.22
C GLY A 10 -2.13 0.97 0.59
N PRO A 11 -1.93 -0.36 0.63
CA PRO A 11 -2.92 -1.29 0.10
C PRO A 11 -4.18 -1.28 0.99
N PRO A 12 -5.40 -1.34 0.42
CA PRO A 12 -6.60 -1.54 1.21
C PRO A 12 -6.57 -2.92 1.90
N PRO A 13 -7.04 -3.06 3.15
CA PRO A 13 -7.17 -4.37 3.77
C PRO A 13 -8.22 -5.21 3.02
N PRO A 14 -7.98 -6.52 2.80
CA PRO A 14 -8.90 -7.37 2.07
C PRO A 14 -10.27 -7.39 2.75
N GLY A 15 -11.33 -7.14 1.98
CA GLY A 15 -12.69 -7.05 2.50
C GLY A 15 -13.13 -5.66 2.97
N TRP A 16 -12.45 -4.57 2.58
CA TRP A 16 -12.88 -3.18 2.86
C TRP A 16 -14.37 -2.92 2.54
N SER A 17 -14.87 -3.44 1.41
CA SER A 17 -16.29 -3.37 1.03
C SER A 17 -17.23 -4.23 1.88
N ARG A 18 -16.74 -5.30 2.53
CA ARG A 18 -17.49 -6.02 3.58
C ARG A 18 -17.55 -5.19 4.86
N ALA A 19 -16.49 -4.47 5.22
CA ALA A 19 -16.43 -3.75 6.49
C ALA A 19 -17.51 -2.66 6.60
N VAL A 20 -17.80 -1.94 5.51
CA VAL A 20 -18.92 -0.97 5.43
C VAL A 20 -20.28 -1.67 5.67
N ARG A 21 -20.43 -2.94 5.24
CA ARG A 21 -21.64 -3.74 5.47
C ARG A 21 -21.74 -4.28 6.92
N TRP A 22 -20.62 -4.60 7.56
CA TRP A 22 -20.58 -5.02 8.97
C TRP A 22 -20.83 -3.85 9.96
N ALA A 23 -20.61 -2.60 9.54
CA ALA A 23 -20.72 -1.42 10.39
C ALA A 23 -22.16 -1.08 10.84
N VAL A 24 -23.19 -1.55 10.12
CA VAL A 24 -24.61 -1.30 10.47
C VAL A 24 -25.46 -2.58 10.30
N PRO A 25 -25.42 -3.52 11.27
CA PRO A 25 -26.09 -4.82 11.15
C PRO A 25 -27.61 -4.74 10.95
N ASP A 26 -28.28 -3.78 11.61
CA ASP A 26 -29.75 -3.68 11.62
C ASP A 26 -30.38 -3.19 10.30
N LEU A 27 -29.56 -2.78 9.31
CA LEU A 27 -30.04 -2.37 7.98
C LEU A 27 -30.01 -3.49 6.92
N GLY A 28 -29.68 -4.73 7.31
CA GLY A 28 -29.36 -5.85 6.41
C GLY A 28 -30.43 -6.29 5.39
N GLY A 29 -31.66 -5.77 5.47
CA GLY A 29 -32.66 -5.88 4.40
C GLY A 29 -32.57 -4.72 3.40
N ALA A 30 -32.90 -3.50 3.85
CA ALA A 30 -33.05 -2.33 2.99
C ALA A 30 -31.76 -1.90 2.28
N VAL A 31 -30.59 -1.99 2.94
CA VAL A 31 -29.30 -1.68 2.30
C VAL A 31 -28.94 -2.74 1.24
N ALA A 32 -29.28 -4.01 1.47
CA ALA A 32 -29.05 -5.05 0.47
C ALA A 32 -29.95 -4.88 -0.76
N GLU A 33 -31.23 -4.52 -0.58
CA GLU A 33 -32.12 -4.19 -1.70
C GLU A 33 -31.69 -2.92 -2.44
N ALA A 34 -31.29 -1.86 -1.72
CA ALA A 34 -30.78 -0.62 -2.33
C ALA A 34 -29.45 -0.84 -3.07
N GLU A 35 -28.56 -1.70 -2.56
CA GLU A 35 -27.31 -2.05 -3.25
C GLU A 35 -27.58 -2.95 -4.48
N GLU A 36 -28.55 -3.88 -4.42
CA GLU A 36 -29.02 -4.62 -5.60
C GLU A 36 -29.70 -3.72 -6.64
N GLU A 37 -30.43 -2.68 -6.23
CA GLU A 37 -30.97 -1.66 -7.16
C GLU A 37 -29.85 -0.79 -7.75
N LEU A 38 -28.84 -0.41 -6.96
CA LEU A 38 -27.72 0.44 -7.41
C LEU A 38 -26.75 -0.32 -8.34
N ILE A 39 -26.53 -1.62 -8.14
CA ILE A 39 -25.63 -2.46 -8.96
C ILE A 39 -26.40 -3.11 -10.13
N GLY A 40 -27.70 -3.34 -9.97
CA GLY A 40 -28.58 -4.01 -10.92
C GLY A 40 -28.53 -5.54 -10.82
N ARG A 41 -29.70 -6.19 -10.89
CA ARG A 41 -29.81 -7.66 -10.89
C ARG A 41 -29.35 -8.30 -12.21
N GLY A 42 -28.04 -8.46 -12.38
CA GLY A 42 -27.48 -9.32 -13.43
C GLY A 42 -25.96 -9.18 -13.63
N GLY A 43 -25.27 -10.31 -13.76
CA GLY A 43 -23.91 -10.34 -14.31
C GLY A 43 -22.76 -10.77 -13.38
N ARG A 44 -22.84 -11.94 -12.73
CA ARG A 44 -21.61 -12.71 -12.39
C ARG A 44 -21.05 -13.37 -13.65
N GLY A 45 -20.52 -12.56 -14.57
CA GLY A 45 -19.91 -13.03 -15.80
C GLY A 45 -18.49 -13.56 -15.54
N SER A 46 -18.22 -14.78 -15.97
CA SER A 46 -16.86 -15.34 -15.99
C SER A 46 -16.03 -14.63 -17.08
N GLY A 47 -14.98 -13.91 -16.68
CA GLY A 47 -14.05 -13.25 -17.60
C GLY A 47 -13.14 -14.25 -18.32
N GLY A 48 -13.66 -14.90 -19.36
CA GLY A 48 -12.85 -15.67 -20.31
C GLY A 48 -12.11 -14.73 -21.28
N SER A 49 -10.82 -14.98 -21.48
CA SER A 49 -10.00 -14.26 -22.47
C SER A 49 -10.44 -14.63 -23.90
N GLY A 50 -10.89 -13.64 -24.67
CA GLY A 50 -11.10 -13.79 -26.11
C GLY A 50 -9.79 -13.58 -26.88
N ASP A 51 -9.40 -14.56 -27.69
CA ASP A 51 -8.28 -14.47 -28.63
C ASP A 51 -8.79 -14.48 -30.09
N VAL A 52 -7.90 -14.26 -31.06
CA VAL A 52 -8.23 -13.84 -32.42
C VAL A 52 -8.29 -15.02 -33.42
N SER A 53 -9.28 -14.93 -34.31
CA SER A 53 -9.41 -15.55 -35.65
C SER A 53 -10.18 -16.88 -35.85
N ARG A 54 -11.16 -16.78 -36.76
CA ARG A 54 -11.55 -17.71 -37.85
C ARG A 54 -11.83 -19.19 -37.54
N GLY A 55 -13.08 -19.62 -37.80
CA GLY A 55 -13.29 -20.89 -38.53
C GLY A 55 -14.54 -21.75 -38.22
N GLY A 56 -15.72 -21.33 -38.71
CA GLY A 56 -16.78 -22.20 -39.28
C GLY A 56 -17.33 -23.45 -38.56
N GLY A 57 -18.65 -23.43 -38.32
CA GLY A 57 -19.55 -24.57 -38.60
C GLY A 57 -20.20 -25.32 -37.43
N GLY A 58 -21.51 -25.58 -37.56
CA GLY A 58 -22.20 -26.72 -36.92
C GLY A 58 -23.04 -26.43 -35.66
N ASP A 59 -24.36 -26.42 -35.83
CA ASP A 59 -25.38 -27.28 -35.18
C ASP A 59 -24.98 -28.16 -33.97
N SER A 60 -25.86 -28.49 -33.01
CA SER A 60 -27.16 -27.97 -32.54
C SER A 60 -27.61 -28.76 -31.28
N ASP A 61 -28.70 -28.31 -30.63
CA ASP A 61 -29.67 -29.10 -29.86
C ASP A 61 -29.35 -29.87 -28.55
N VAL A 62 -30.01 -29.36 -27.49
CA VAL A 62 -31.00 -30.09 -26.64
C VAL A 62 -30.58 -30.79 -25.32
N SER A 63 -31.40 -30.49 -24.30
CA SER A 63 -31.57 -31.14 -22.99
C SER A 63 -30.47 -30.94 -21.93
N GLY A 64 -30.77 -30.92 -20.62
CA GLY A 64 -32.09 -30.92 -19.98
C GLY A 64 -32.15 -31.77 -18.70
N GLY A 65 -31.85 -31.17 -17.54
CA GLY A 65 -31.90 -31.85 -16.24
C GLY A 65 -32.11 -30.87 -15.09
N SER A 66 -32.86 -31.26 -14.05
CA SER A 66 -33.28 -30.36 -12.97
C SER A 66 -33.24 -31.04 -11.58
N ARG A 67 -33.44 -30.23 -10.53
CA ARG A 67 -33.59 -30.62 -9.10
C ARG A 67 -32.26 -30.99 -8.40
N THR A 68 -32.04 -30.75 -7.11
CA THR A 68 -32.81 -29.96 -6.10
C THR A 68 -31.85 -29.49 -5.00
N LYS A 69 -32.10 -28.33 -4.39
CA LYS A 69 -31.47 -27.95 -3.11
C LYS A 69 -32.43 -28.19 -1.95
N ALA A 70 -32.02 -28.98 -0.97
CA ALA A 70 -32.66 -29.03 0.34
C ALA A 70 -32.00 -28.00 1.26
N ALA A 71 -32.77 -27.41 2.18
CA ALA A 71 -32.29 -26.44 3.16
C ALA A 71 -32.37 -27.04 4.58
N VAL A 72 -31.36 -26.78 5.40
CA VAL A 72 -31.36 -27.10 6.84
C VAL A 72 -31.11 -25.80 7.60
N ARG A 73 -32.01 -25.45 8.51
CA ARG A 73 -31.81 -24.39 9.51
C ARG A 73 -31.22 -25.00 10.77
N LEU A 74 -30.27 -24.32 11.39
CA LEU A 74 -29.91 -24.51 12.80
C LEU A 74 -29.89 -23.16 13.51
N ALA A 75 -30.32 -23.16 14.76
CA ALA A 75 -30.39 -21.99 15.64
C ALA A 75 -29.28 -22.04 16.70
N PRO A 76 -28.85 -20.89 17.27
CA PRO A 76 -27.76 -20.86 18.24
C PRO A 76 -28.20 -21.37 19.63
N PRO A 77 -27.26 -21.91 20.43
CA PRO A 77 -27.52 -22.32 21.81
C PRO A 77 -27.54 -21.12 22.79
N ALA A 78 -28.27 -21.27 23.89
CA ALA A 78 -28.32 -20.31 24.99
C ALA A 78 -27.27 -20.63 26.09
N ALA A 79 -27.03 -19.67 26.99
CA ALA A 79 -26.06 -19.80 28.09
C ALA A 79 -26.72 -19.68 29.49
N ASN A 80 -26.35 -20.59 30.40
CA ASN A 80 -26.42 -20.44 31.87
C ASN A 80 -24.96 -20.20 32.36
N GLY A 81 -24.63 -19.49 33.45
CA GLY A 81 -25.08 -19.64 34.85
C GLY A 81 -24.25 -20.71 35.58
N THR A 82 -23.75 -20.61 36.84
CA THR A 82 -23.79 -19.64 37.98
C THR A 82 -22.78 -20.11 39.06
N ALA A 83 -22.30 -19.38 40.09
CA ALA A 83 -22.15 -17.95 40.45
C ALA A 83 -21.40 -17.83 41.82
N GLY A 84 -20.79 -16.67 42.16
CA GLY A 84 -20.15 -16.39 43.47
C GLY A 84 -19.19 -15.17 43.42
N VAL A 85 -19.33 -14.00 44.09
CA VAL A 85 -19.81 -13.53 45.43
C VAL A 85 -18.69 -13.40 46.48
N VAL A 86 -18.34 -12.15 46.87
CA VAL A 86 -18.01 -11.68 48.25
C VAL A 86 -18.12 -10.13 48.36
N SER A 87 -18.77 -9.66 49.44
CA SER A 87 -18.70 -8.38 50.23
C SER A 87 -17.64 -7.27 49.93
N ALA A 88 -17.72 -5.99 50.37
CA ALA A 88 -18.77 -4.92 50.52
C ALA A 88 -18.27 -3.77 51.45
N ASN A 89 -18.57 -2.47 51.19
CA ASN A 89 -18.85 -1.43 52.22
C ASN A 89 -19.16 0.03 51.73
N ARG A 90 -20.05 0.69 52.51
CA ARG A 90 -20.21 2.12 52.96
C ARG A 90 -19.32 3.28 52.43
N ALA A 91 -19.69 4.59 52.51
CA ALA A 91 -20.95 5.34 52.74
C ALA A 91 -20.73 6.91 52.69
N HIS A 92 -21.80 7.71 52.82
CA HIS A 92 -21.89 9.18 53.11
C HIS A 92 -21.56 10.21 51.98
N ALA A 93 -22.08 11.46 51.95
CA ALA A 93 -23.34 12.05 52.49
C ALA A 93 -23.68 13.48 51.98
N SER A 94 -24.99 13.76 51.78
CA SER A 94 -25.79 15.00 52.04
C SER A 94 -25.39 16.44 51.59
N GLY A 95 -26.38 17.21 51.11
CA GLY A 95 -26.36 18.70 50.98
C GLY A 95 -27.40 19.27 49.97
N VAL A 96 -28.71 19.32 50.24
CA VAL A 96 -29.50 20.40 50.90
C VAL A 96 -29.83 21.63 50.01
N ARG A 97 -31.12 22.00 49.95
CA ARG A 97 -31.69 23.22 49.31
C ARG A 97 -32.07 24.29 50.37
N PRO A 98 -32.53 25.48 49.96
CA PRO A 98 -33.91 25.86 50.32
C PRO A 98 -34.75 26.47 49.16
N ARG A 99 -35.97 26.94 49.49
CA ARG A 99 -37.00 27.51 48.60
C ARG A 99 -37.45 28.89 49.11
N THR A 100 -38.07 29.69 48.27
CA THR A 100 -39.06 30.74 48.66
C THR A 100 -40.27 30.69 47.70
N ALA A 101 -41.43 31.21 48.13
CA ALA A 101 -42.70 31.24 47.38
C ALA A 101 -43.74 32.13 48.07
N THR A 102 -44.68 32.75 47.33
CA THR A 102 -45.86 33.45 47.91
C THR A 102 -47.03 33.63 46.91
N THR A 103 -48.24 33.26 47.36
CA THR A 103 -49.61 33.86 47.19
C THR A 103 -50.03 34.61 45.90
N SER A 104 -51.20 34.45 45.26
CA SER A 104 -52.57 33.94 45.60
C SER A 104 -53.61 34.96 46.15
N THR A 105 -54.66 35.26 45.35
CA THR A 105 -55.95 35.88 45.75
C THR A 105 -57.11 35.49 44.79
N ARG A 106 -58.35 35.48 45.31
CA ARG A 106 -59.69 35.19 44.69
C ARG A 106 -60.78 35.87 45.58
N PRO A 107 -62.13 35.74 45.42
CA PRO A 107 -62.99 34.97 44.48
C PRO A 107 -63.60 35.90 43.38
N THR A 108 -64.86 35.93 42.86
CA THR A 108 -66.21 35.31 43.11
C THR A 108 -67.06 35.18 41.84
N ASN A 109 -68.02 34.23 41.86
CA ASN A 109 -69.38 34.14 41.27
C ASN A 109 -69.68 34.69 39.84
N GLY A 110 -70.37 33.93 38.96
CA GLY A 110 -70.82 32.53 39.11
C GLY A 110 -71.85 32.02 38.07
N THR A 111 -72.26 30.76 38.25
CA THR A 111 -73.29 29.99 37.50
C THR A 111 -72.97 29.56 36.05
N GLY A 112 -73.31 28.30 35.68
CA GLY A 112 -73.21 27.78 34.30
C GLY A 112 -72.68 26.33 34.16
N THR A 113 -73.56 25.34 34.30
CA THR A 113 -73.54 23.97 33.68
C THR A 113 -72.21 23.22 33.40
N THR A 114 -72.05 22.06 34.07
CA THR A 114 -71.36 20.81 33.62
C THR A 114 -70.04 20.92 32.84
N PRO A 115 -68.88 20.53 33.42
CA PRO A 115 -67.61 20.46 32.68
C PRO A 115 -67.56 19.25 31.74
N GLY A 116 -67.63 19.51 30.44
CA GLY A 116 -67.25 18.53 29.42
C GLY A 116 -65.73 18.31 29.38
N ILE A 117 -65.31 17.21 28.75
CA ILE A 117 -63.89 16.90 28.52
C ILE A 117 -63.27 18.02 27.68
N THR A 118 -62.37 18.80 28.27
CA THR A 118 -61.58 19.81 27.56
C THR A 118 -60.48 19.10 26.77
N PRO A 119 -60.21 19.49 25.50
CA PRO A 119 -59.38 18.68 24.61
C PRO A 119 -57.91 18.69 25.04
N ALA A 120 -57.21 17.61 24.69
CA ALA A 120 -55.75 17.57 24.78
C ALA A 120 -55.14 18.72 23.94
N ALA A 121 -54.03 19.28 24.41
CA ALA A 121 -53.25 20.23 23.63
C ALA A 121 -52.87 19.59 22.27
N PRO A 122 -52.90 20.36 21.16
CA PRO A 122 -52.83 19.80 19.82
C PRO A 122 -51.50 19.07 19.57
N HIS A 123 -51.57 18.10 18.65
CA HIS A 123 -50.46 17.28 18.19
C HIS A 123 -49.19 18.11 17.97
N GLY A 124 -48.05 17.61 18.47
CA GLY A 124 -46.76 18.28 18.33
C GLY A 124 -46.47 18.62 16.88
N THR A 125 -46.02 19.87 16.66
CA THR A 125 -45.65 20.37 15.32
C THR A 125 -44.71 19.38 14.63
N PRO A 126 -44.95 19.02 13.35
CA PRO A 126 -44.07 18.10 12.64
C PRO A 126 -42.64 18.64 12.65
N SER A 127 -41.67 17.78 12.94
CA SER A 127 -40.27 18.18 13.00
C SER A 127 -39.84 18.78 11.64
N PRO A 128 -39.11 19.91 11.62
CA PRO A 128 -38.71 20.54 10.37
C PRO A 128 -37.97 19.57 9.44
N TRP A 129 -38.19 19.68 8.13
CA TRP A 129 -37.62 18.78 7.13
C TRP A 129 -36.08 18.64 7.23
N TRP A 130 -35.40 19.69 7.67
CA TRP A 130 -33.95 19.74 7.85
C TRP A 130 -33.43 19.04 9.12
N HIS A 131 -34.31 18.68 10.07
CA HIS A 131 -33.92 18.11 11.36
C HIS A 131 -33.09 16.81 11.25
N PRO A 132 -33.42 15.83 10.37
CA PRO A 132 -32.57 14.65 10.15
C PRO A 132 -31.19 14.96 9.54
N GLY A 133 -30.99 16.17 9.01
CA GLY A 133 -29.70 16.68 8.52
C GLY A 133 -28.84 17.34 9.59
N VAL A 134 -29.32 17.50 10.83
CA VAL A 134 -28.56 18.13 11.92
C VAL A 134 -27.56 17.15 12.53
N VAL A 135 -26.35 17.63 12.82
CA VAL A 135 -25.29 16.86 13.51
C VAL A 135 -25.08 17.48 14.90
N GLY A 136 -25.02 16.67 15.95
CA GLY A 136 -24.85 17.12 17.32
C GLY A 136 -26.14 17.65 17.96
N LYS A 137 -26.04 18.71 18.77
CA LYS A 137 -27.20 19.31 19.46
C LYS A 137 -28.12 20.05 18.47
N PRO A 138 -29.45 19.97 18.64
CA PRO A 138 -30.38 20.70 17.79
C PRO A 138 -30.17 22.23 17.92
N PRO A 139 -30.14 22.97 16.80
CA PRO A 139 -29.99 24.43 16.82
C PRO A 139 -31.26 25.12 17.34
N THR A 140 -31.11 26.35 17.84
CA THR A 140 -32.21 27.19 18.35
C THR A 140 -33.07 27.83 17.24
N GLY A 141 -32.87 27.45 15.98
CA GLY A 141 -33.53 28.01 14.80
C GLY A 141 -33.14 27.26 13.52
N GLU A 142 -33.67 27.70 12.38
CA GLU A 142 -33.36 27.09 11.08
C GLU A 142 -31.88 27.29 10.70
N PRO A 143 -31.16 26.22 10.29
CA PRO A 143 -29.77 26.34 9.86
C PRO A 143 -29.58 27.20 8.61
N ASP A 144 -28.45 27.91 8.55
CA ASP A 144 -27.91 28.60 7.37
C ASP A 144 -27.98 27.78 6.06
N TRP A 145 -27.63 26.49 6.12
CA TRP A 145 -27.69 25.59 4.97
C TRP A 145 -29.12 25.26 4.56
N ALA A 146 -30.08 25.21 5.50
CA ALA A 146 -31.49 24.94 5.22
C ALA A 146 -32.18 26.19 4.64
N VAL A 147 -31.84 27.38 5.14
CA VAL A 147 -32.20 28.66 4.52
C VAL A 147 -31.70 28.71 3.07
N PHE A 148 -30.44 28.35 2.82
CA PHE A 148 -29.88 28.30 1.46
C PHE A 148 -30.62 27.30 0.55
N VAL A 149 -30.98 26.11 1.05
CA VAL A 149 -31.80 25.14 0.29
C VAL A 149 -33.17 25.71 -0.06
N ARG A 150 -33.88 26.37 0.87
CA ARG A 150 -35.16 27.03 0.56
C ARG A 150 -35.01 28.07 -0.54
N ASP A 151 -33.98 28.92 -0.45
CA ASP A 151 -33.68 29.93 -1.46
C ASP A 151 -33.39 29.31 -2.84
N VAL A 152 -32.69 28.16 -2.87
CA VAL A 152 -32.43 27.39 -4.10
C VAL A 152 -33.73 26.83 -4.69
N ILE A 153 -34.63 26.26 -3.87
CA ILE A 153 -35.95 25.79 -4.34
C ILE A 153 -36.77 26.96 -4.90
N ALA A 154 -36.81 28.09 -4.19
CA ALA A 154 -37.56 29.27 -4.63
C ALA A 154 -37.03 29.84 -5.96
N ALA A 155 -35.72 29.78 -6.18
CA ALA A 155 -35.06 30.19 -7.42
C ALA A 155 -35.10 29.13 -8.54
N ALA A 156 -35.38 27.86 -8.23
CA ALA A 156 -35.48 26.80 -9.23
C ALA A 156 -36.66 27.06 -10.20
N PRO A 157 -36.53 26.68 -11.49
CA PRO A 157 -37.61 26.85 -12.46
C PRO A 157 -38.78 25.93 -12.12
N ALA A 158 -40.01 26.34 -12.47
CA ALA A 158 -41.19 25.50 -12.23
C ALA A 158 -41.08 24.17 -12.99
N GLU A 159 -40.76 24.24 -14.28
CA GLU A 159 -40.46 23.10 -15.16
C GLU A 159 -39.02 23.22 -15.66
N ALA A 160 -38.28 22.10 -15.72
CA ALA A 160 -36.90 22.10 -16.17
C ALA A 160 -36.78 21.84 -17.68
N VAL A 161 -36.10 22.73 -18.39
CA VAL A 161 -35.72 22.53 -19.79
C VAL A 161 -34.57 21.52 -19.86
N VAL A 162 -34.84 20.33 -20.40
CA VAL A 162 -33.85 19.26 -20.61
C VAL A 162 -33.58 19.13 -22.11
N PRO A 163 -32.41 19.57 -22.61
CA PRO A 163 -32.06 19.48 -24.03
C PRO A 163 -32.10 18.04 -24.58
N GLU A 164 -32.49 17.90 -25.84
CA GLU A 164 -32.41 16.65 -26.59
C GLU A 164 -30.96 16.44 -27.08
N ARG A 165 -30.20 15.65 -26.32
CA ARG A 165 -28.82 15.27 -26.58
C ARG A 165 -28.43 14.05 -25.73
N GLU A 166 -27.27 13.48 -26.00
CA GLU A 166 -26.63 12.49 -25.11
C GLU A 166 -26.17 13.13 -23.78
N TYR A 167 -26.16 12.31 -22.72
CA TYR A 167 -25.78 12.69 -21.36
C TYR A 167 -24.65 11.79 -20.81
N PRO A 168 -23.41 11.90 -21.32
CA PRO A 168 -22.29 11.08 -20.88
C PRO A 168 -21.95 11.31 -19.39
N GLY A 169 -21.63 10.21 -18.69
CA GLY A 169 -21.26 10.24 -17.27
C GLY A 169 -22.33 10.83 -16.36
N LEU A 170 -22.00 11.93 -15.68
CA LEU A 170 -22.91 12.63 -14.74
C LEU A 170 -23.52 13.92 -15.32
N THR A 171 -23.37 14.17 -16.62
CA THR A 171 -23.80 15.44 -17.25
C THR A 171 -25.32 15.64 -17.27
N GLY A 172 -26.13 14.60 -17.09
CA GLY A 172 -27.59 14.73 -16.88
C GLY A 172 -27.92 15.33 -15.52
N PHE A 173 -27.35 14.76 -14.45
CA PHE A 173 -27.55 15.20 -13.06
C PHE A 173 -27.03 16.62 -12.79
N ALA A 174 -26.15 17.14 -13.64
CA ALA A 174 -25.76 18.54 -13.66
C ALA A 174 -26.98 19.49 -13.72
N LEU A 175 -28.03 19.13 -14.47
CA LEU A 175 -29.25 19.95 -14.57
C LEU A 175 -30.02 20.02 -13.26
N VAL A 176 -30.09 18.91 -12.51
CA VAL A 176 -30.80 18.82 -11.22
C VAL A 176 -30.13 19.69 -10.15
N VAL A 177 -28.80 19.78 -10.16
CA VAL A 177 -28.04 20.55 -9.16
C VAL A 177 -27.68 21.98 -9.61
N ALA A 178 -27.95 22.35 -10.87
CA ALA A 178 -27.66 23.68 -11.40
C ALA A 178 -28.26 24.84 -10.56
N PRO A 179 -29.47 24.76 -9.98
CA PRO A 179 -30.01 25.81 -9.11
C PRO A 179 -29.15 26.13 -7.87
N PHE A 180 -28.43 25.13 -7.32
CA PHE A 180 -27.46 25.35 -6.25
C PHE A 180 -26.26 26.16 -6.74
N ALA A 181 -25.74 25.83 -7.92
CA ALA A 181 -24.59 26.51 -8.52
C ALA A 181 -24.92 27.95 -8.94
N GLU A 182 -26.11 28.22 -9.50
CA GLU A 182 -26.56 29.58 -9.80
C GLU A 182 -26.78 30.42 -8.54
N ARG A 183 -27.37 29.85 -7.47
CA ARG A 183 -27.53 30.59 -6.21
C ARG A 183 -26.17 30.91 -5.56
N ALA A 184 -25.20 30.01 -5.67
CA ALA A 184 -23.82 30.24 -5.25
C ALA A 184 -23.11 31.30 -6.11
N ALA A 185 -23.28 31.27 -7.43
CA ALA A 185 -22.74 32.27 -8.35
C ALA A 185 -23.38 33.66 -8.10
N GLY A 186 -24.66 33.71 -7.77
CA GLY A 186 -25.37 34.92 -7.33
C GLY A 186 -24.82 35.50 -6.02
N ARG A 187 -24.51 34.66 -5.03
CA ARG A 187 -23.82 35.06 -3.78
C ARG A 187 -22.43 35.65 -4.08
N LEU A 188 -21.64 34.96 -4.91
CA LEU A 188 -20.32 35.42 -5.37
C LEU A 188 -20.41 36.78 -6.09
N LEU A 189 -21.40 36.95 -6.98
CA LEU A 189 -21.68 38.21 -7.70
C LEU A 189 -22.15 39.38 -6.83
N ALA A 190 -22.78 39.09 -5.68
CA ALA A 190 -23.30 40.09 -4.75
C ALA A 190 -22.26 40.56 -3.70
N SER A 191 -21.13 39.87 -3.59
CA SER A 191 -20.10 40.19 -2.59
C SER A 191 -19.51 41.60 -2.77
N PRO A 192 -19.40 42.43 -1.71
CA PRO A 192 -18.78 43.75 -1.77
C PRO A 192 -17.35 43.75 -2.35
N SER A 193 -16.53 42.75 -2.04
CA SER A 193 -15.18 42.61 -2.58
C SER A 193 -15.17 42.55 -4.11
N ASN A 194 -16.17 41.89 -4.70
CA ASN A 194 -16.31 41.79 -6.16
C ASN A 194 -16.90 43.05 -6.80
N ASN A 195 -17.48 43.96 -6.02
CA ASN A 195 -17.83 45.30 -6.51
C ASN A 195 -16.62 46.23 -6.59
N ALA A 196 -15.59 46.05 -5.74
CA ALA A 196 -14.30 46.70 -5.93
C ALA A 196 -13.58 46.19 -7.19
N VAL A 197 -13.58 44.86 -7.40
CA VAL A 197 -13.07 44.21 -8.63
C VAL A 197 -13.72 44.79 -9.90
N ARG A 198 -15.04 45.02 -9.89
CA ARG A 198 -15.79 45.62 -11.01
C ARG A 198 -15.38 47.05 -11.35
N GLY A 199 -14.79 47.80 -10.42
CA GLY A 199 -14.30 49.16 -10.66
C GLY A 199 -13.00 49.20 -11.47
N GLY A 200 -12.24 48.11 -11.53
CA GLY A 200 -11.02 47.98 -12.32
C GLY A 200 -11.26 47.23 -13.63
N THR A 201 -10.69 47.72 -14.74
CA THR A 201 -10.80 47.12 -16.08
C THR A 201 -9.98 45.83 -16.27
N ALA A 202 -9.85 45.01 -15.22
CA ALA A 202 -8.80 43.98 -15.08
C ALA A 202 -9.29 42.55 -14.79
N VAL A 203 -10.61 42.30 -14.69
CA VAL A 203 -11.16 40.95 -14.45
C VAL A 203 -12.29 40.64 -15.42
N GLY A 204 -12.10 39.60 -16.24
CA GLY A 204 -13.15 39.01 -17.06
C GLY A 204 -14.07 38.15 -16.21
N LEU A 205 -14.93 38.79 -15.41
CA LEU A 205 -15.70 38.11 -14.37
C LEU A 205 -16.68 37.05 -14.95
N ALA A 206 -17.19 37.25 -16.17
CA ALA A 206 -18.09 36.29 -16.82
C ALA A 206 -17.42 34.92 -17.11
N PRO A 207 -16.26 34.82 -17.80
CA PRO A 207 -15.47 33.58 -17.88
C PRO A 207 -15.19 32.91 -16.53
N VAL A 208 -14.84 33.68 -15.49
CA VAL A 208 -14.55 33.14 -14.14
C VAL A 208 -15.80 32.54 -13.48
N LEU A 209 -16.97 33.16 -13.67
CA LEU A 209 -18.25 32.63 -13.20
C LEU A 209 -18.69 31.36 -13.95
N GLU A 210 -18.36 31.25 -15.23
CA GLU A 210 -18.66 30.06 -16.02
C GLU A 210 -17.77 28.88 -15.61
N ASP A 211 -16.47 29.12 -15.40
CA ASP A 211 -15.55 28.17 -14.78
C ASP A 211 -16.07 27.70 -13.41
N PHE A 212 -16.48 28.64 -12.55
CA PHE A 212 -17.06 28.37 -11.22
C PHE A 212 -18.31 27.49 -11.30
N ARG A 213 -19.31 27.86 -12.13
CA ARG A 213 -20.54 27.08 -12.35
C ARG A 213 -20.22 25.68 -12.81
N SER A 214 -19.37 25.55 -13.83
CA SER A 214 -19.00 24.28 -14.44
C SER A 214 -18.32 23.34 -13.42
N GLN A 215 -17.42 23.87 -12.60
CA GLN A 215 -16.71 23.11 -11.56
C GLN A 215 -17.62 22.72 -10.39
N LEU A 216 -18.38 23.67 -9.85
CA LEU A 216 -19.30 23.41 -8.72
C LEU A 216 -20.40 22.42 -9.13
N THR A 217 -21.01 22.60 -10.30
CA THR A 217 -22.05 21.69 -10.82
C THR A 217 -21.52 20.27 -10.97
N ARG A 218 -20.27 20.08 -11.45
CA ARG A 218 -19.63 18.74 -11.49
C ARG A 218 -19.41 18.14 -10.09
N ARG A 219 -18.99 18.94 -9.09
CA ARG A 219 -18.81 18.49 -7.69
C ARG A 219 -20.16 18.06 -7.09
N LEU A 220 -21.19 18.89 -7.25
CA LEU A 220 -22.54 18.63 -6.74
C LEU A 220 -23.20 17.40 -7.40
N ALA A 221 -23.03 17.24 -8.73
CA ALA A 221 -23.56 16.08 -9.45
C ALA A 221 -22.93 14.76 -8.98
N ARG A 222 -21.61 14.75 -8.67
CA ARG A 222 -20.95 13.58 -8.06
C ARG A 222 -21.51 13.26 -6.68
N LEU A 223 -21.69 14.26 -5.82
CA LEU A 223 -22.25 14.10 -4.47
C LEU A 223 -23.70 13.56 -4.47
N ALA A 224 -24.50 13.95 -5.47
CA ALA A 224 -25.90 13.52 -5.60
C ALA A 224 -26.08 12.17 -6.35
N ALA A 225 -25.09 11.72 -7.14
CA ALA A 225 -25.26 10.66 -8.13
C ALA A 225 -25.87 9.35 -7.60
N ARG A 226 -25.38 8.82 -6.45
CA ARG A 226 -25.94 7.60 -5.84
C ARG A 226 -27.41 7.76 -5.47
N THR A 227 -27.83 8.94 -5.00
CA THR A 227 -29.24 9.20 -4.63
C THR A 227 -30.11 9.37 -5.88
N LEU A 228 -29.62 10.08 -6.89
CA LEU A 228 -30.35 10.29 -8.14
C LEU A 228 -30.54 8.99 -8.94
N VAL A 229 -29.57 8.09 -8.96
CA VAL A 229 -29.72 6.75 -9.58
C VAL A 229 -30.72 5.88 -8.82
N LEU A 230 -30.75 5.93 -7.48
CA LEU A 230 -31.76 5.22 -6.70
C LEU A 230 -33.18 5.74 -7.01
N GLU A 231 -33.38 7.06 -7.08
CA GLU A 231 -34.69 7.63 -7.44
C GLU A 231 -35.09 7.39 -8.91
N LEU A 232 -34.12 7.35 -9.83
CA LEU A 232 -34.34 6.93 -11.23
C LEU A 232 -34.87 5.50 -11.31
N HIS A 233 -34.22 4.56 -10.60
CA HIS A 233 -34.69 3.17 -10.55
C HIS A 233 -36.06 3.03 -9.85
N LYS A 234 -36.35 3.81 -8.79
CA LYS A 234 -37.69 3.86 -8.18
C LYS A 234 -38.77 4.48 -9.07
N ALA A 235 -38.43 5.45 -9.91
CA ALA A 235 -39.36 6.04 -10.88
C ALA A 235 -39.68 5.01 -11.98
N ARG A 236 -38.63 4.39 -12.55
CA ARG A 236 -38.74 3.30 -13.53
C ARG A 236 -39.52 2.09 -13.01
N ARG A 237 -39.19 1.56 -11.83
CA ARG A 237 -39.90 0.41 -11.21
C ARG A 237 -41.37 0.69 -10.92
N ALA A 238 -41.74 1.96 -10.74
CA ALA A 238 -43.11 2.39 -10.49
C ALA A 238 -43.88 2.78 -11.76
N GLY A 239 -43.27 2.68 -12.95
CA GLY A 239 -43.89 3.11 -14.21
C GLY A 239 -44.15 4.62 -14.30
N ARG A 240 -43.33 5.45 -13.62
CA ARG A 240 -43.49 6.91 -13.53
C ARG A 240 -42.51 7.68 -14.42
N LEU A 241 -42.15 7.12 -15.58
CA LEU A 241 -41.23 7.73 -16.54
C LEU A 241 -41.77 7.55 -17.96
N ASP A 242 -42.03 8.65 -18.65
CA ASP A 242 -42.57 8.66 -20.01
C ASP A 242 -41.44 8.58 -21.05
N GLY A 243 -41.67 7.83 -22.13
CA GLY A 243 -40.73 7.65 -23.24
C GLY A 243 -40.60 6.20 -23.70
N ASP A 244 -40.43 6.00 -25.00
CA ASP A 244 -40.24 4.68 -25.62
C ASP A 244 -38.80 4.19 -25.40
N GLY A 245 -37.83 5.11 -25.51
CA GLY A 245 -36.40 4.84 -25.30
C GLY A 245 -35.94 4.91 -23.83
N PRO A 246 -34.94 4.11 -23.41
CA PRO A 246 -34.22 4.30 -22.13
C PRO A 246 -33.70 5.73 -21.91
N GLU A 247 -33.27 6.39 -22.99
CA GLU A 247 -32.74 7.76 -23.03
C GLU A 247 -33.86 8.80 -22.89
N GLU A 248 -35.05 8.52 -23.41
CA GLU A 248 -36.24 9.38 -23.25
C GLU A 248 -36.74 9.35 -21.82
N ARG A 249 -36.87 8.15 -21.22
CA ARG A 249 -37.25 7.99 -19.81
C ARG A 249 -36.21 8.59 -18.85
N PHE A 250 -34.93 8.63 -19.23
CA PHE A 250 -33.92 9.38 -18.49
C PHE A 250 -34.10 10.90 -18.62
N ARG A 251 -34.37 11.42 -19.83
CA ARG A 251 -34.71 12.84 -20.01
C ARG A 251 -35.99 13.24 -19.28
N ASP A 252 -36.95 12.33 -19.17
CA ASP A 252 -38.18 12.49 -18.40
C ASP A 252 -37.92 12.57 -16.90
N PHE A 253 -37.12 11.63 -16.36
CA PHE A 253 -36.63 11.70 -14.98
C PHE A 253 -35.94 13.05 -14.67
N LEU A 254 -35.10 13.55 -15.58
CA LEU A 254 -34.47 14.86 -15.43
C LEU A 254 -35.49 16.01 -15.43
N ARG A 255 -36.51 15.98 -16.31
CA ARG A 255 -37.59 16.99 -16.33
C ARG A 255 -38.36 17.00 -15.01
N LEU A 256 -38.72 15.82 -14.50
CA LEU A 256 -39.44 15.64 -13.22
C LEU A 256 -38.62 16.11 -12.01
N VAL A 257 -37.33 15.77 -11.92
CA VAL A 257 -36.52 16.00 -10.70
C VAL A 257 -35.77 17.34 -10.69
N ALA A 258 -35.45 17.92 -11.85
CA ALA A 258 -34.84 19.25 -11.91
C ALA A 258 -35.85 20.41 -11.82
N GLY A 259 -37.14 20.15 -12.03
CA GLY A 259 -38.22 21.12 -11.74
C GLY A 259 -38.35 21.39 -10.24
N ARG A 260 -38.87 22.57 -9.86
CA ARG A 260 -38.95 23.07 -8.48
C ARG A 260 -39.48 22.03 -7.48
N ASP A 261 -40.60 21.41 -7.81
CA ASP A 261 -41.31 20.52 -6.88
C ASP A 261 -40.60 19.16 -6.74
N GLY A 262 -39.99 18.67 -7.82
CA GLY A 262 -39.13 17.48 -7.78
C GLY A 262 -37.84 17.71 -6.98
N LEU A 263 -37.22 18.88 -7.13
CA LEU A 263 -36.04 19.28 -6.35
C LEU A 263 -36.40 19.45 -4.87
N ALA A 264 -37.54 20.06 -4.56
CA ALA A 264 -38.08 20.20 -3.20
C ALA A 264 -38.35 18.83 -2.56
N ALA A 265 -38.96 17.90 -3.30
CA ALA A 265 -39.20 16.53 -2.84
C ALA A 265 -37.88 15.79 -2.57
N LEU A 266 -36.89 15.91 -3.47
CA LEU A 266 -35.58 15.29 -3.31
C LEU A 266 -34.86 15.75 -2.04
N VAL A 267 -34.74 17.07 -1.83
CA VAL A 267 -34.02 17.61 -0.65
C VAL A 267 -34.77 17.40 0.67
N THR A 268 -36.10 17.28 0.61
CA THR A 268 -36.95 16.91 1.76
C THR A 268 -36.81 15.43 2.12
N ALA A 269 -36.75 14.54 1.12
CA ALA A 269 -36.54 13.10 1.32
C ALA A 269 -35.11 12.74 1.73
N TYR A 270 -34.13 13.59 1.41
CA TYR A 270 -32.71 13.39 1.70
C TYR A 270 -32.07 14.62 2.39
N PRO A 271 -32.41 14.94 3.66
CA PRO A 271 -31.96 16.16 4.33
C PRO A 271 -30.44 16.25 4.54
N VAL A 272 -29.73 15.12 4.62
CA VAL A 272 -28.27 15.10 4.74
C VAL A 272 -27.62 15.41 3.38
N LEU A 273 -28.17 14.92 2.26
CA LEU A 273 -27.73 15.34 0.92
C LEU A 273 -27.96 16.84 0.73
N ALA A 274 -29.13 17.35 1.12
CA ALA A 274 -29.46 18.77 1.06
C ALA A 274 -28.42 19.64 1.81
N ARG A 275 -28.04 19.22 3.03
CA ARG A 275 -26.95 19.84 3.80
C ARG A 275 -25.61 19.81 3.08
N ILE A 276 -25.22 18.66 2.52
CA ILE A 276 -23.92 18.49 1.84
C ILE A 276 -23.84 19.35 0.57
N LEU A 277 -24.89 19.36 -0.26
CA LEU A 277 -24.96 20.19 -1.47
C LEU A 277 -24.92 21.68 -1.13
N ALA A 278 -25.67 22.12 -0.12
CA ALA A 278 -25.65 23.51 0.35
C ALA A 278 -24.30 23.92 0.95
N ARG A 279 -23.68 23.07 1.77
CA ARG A 279 -22.35 23.33 2.34
C ARG A 279 -21.27 23.43 1.27
N ALA A 280 -21.23 22.52 0.31
CA ALA A 280 -20.29 22.57 -0.81
C ALA A 280 -20.50 23.83 -1.68
N SER A 281 -21.75 24.27 -1.87
CA SER A 281 -22.10 25.48 -2.64
C SER A 281 -21.67 26.78 -1.94
N LEU A 282 -21.96 26.88 -0.64
CA LEU A 282 -21.55 28.03 0.18
C LEU A 282 -20.02 28.13 0.29
N ALA A 283 -19.36 27.02 0.62
CA ALA A 283 -17.90 26.96 0.75
C ALA A 283 -17.18 27.33 -0.55
N ALA A 284 -17.67 26.86 -1.70
CA ALA A 284 -17.11 27.23 -3.00
C ALA A 284 -17.27 28.73 -3.30
N ALA A 285 -18.46 29.31 -3.06
CA ALA A 285 -18.71 30.74 -3.29
C ALA A 285 -17.84 31.62 -2.38
N ASP A 286 -17.68 31.22 -1.12
CA ASP A 286 -16.90 31.97 -0.13
C ASP A 286 -15.39 31.87 -0.46
N ALA A 287 -14.88 30.69 -0.84
CA ALA A 287 -13.48 30.51 -1.26
C ALA A 287 -13.13 31.27 -2.56
N PHE A 288 -14.03 31.33 -3.55
CA PHE A 288 -13.83 32.16 -4.74
C PHE A 288 -13.92 33.66 -4.43
N THR A 289 -14.77 34.06 -3.48
CA THR A 289 -14.84 35.46 -3.00
C THR A 289 -13.54 35.88 -2.32
N GLU A 290 -13.00 35.03 -1.45
CA GLU A 290 -11.72 35.23 -0.75
C GLU A 290 -10.55 35.35 -1.72
N MET A 291 -10.47 34.47 -2.72
CA MET A 291 -9.43 34.52 -3.76
C MET A 291 -9.53 35.80 -4.62
N LEU A 292 -10.74 36.19 -5.07
CA LEU A 292 -10.92 37.38 -5.91
C LEU A 292 -10.64 38.69 -5.15
N GLY A 293 -11.01 38.77 -3.87
CA GLY A 293 -10.65 39.90 -3.00
C GLY A 293 -9.14 40.02 -2.85
N ARG A 294 -8.48 38.94 -2.40
CA ARG A 294 -7.01 38.88 -2.27
C ARG A 294 -6.30 39.16 -3.60
N PHE A 295 -6.83 38.72 -4.75
CA PHE A 295 -6.25 39.06 -6.06
C PHE A 295 -6.31 40.56 -6.38
N ALA A 296 -7.39 41.24 -6.00
CA ALA A 296 -7.54 42.67 -6.21
C ALA A 296 -6.58 43.48 -5.33
N ASP A 297 -6.54 43.16 -4.04
CA ASP A 297 -5.68 43.82 -3.05
C ASP A 297 -4.19 43.64 -3.36
N ASP A 298 -3.81 42.46 -3.86
CA ASP A 298 -2.43 42.08 -4.13
C ASP A 298 -1.90 42.55 -5.49
N ARG A 299 -2.73 43.12 -6.38
CA ARG A 299 -2.40 43.26 -7.82
C ARG A 299 -1.11 44.03 -8.10
N ALA A 300 -0.73 45.00 -7.26
CA ALA A 300 0.55 45.70 -7.38
C ALA A 300 1.75 44.86 -6.90
N LEU A 301 1.57 44.10 -5.81
CA LEU A 301 2.59 43.23 -5.22
C LEU A 301 2.87 41.99 -6.09
N LEU A 302 1.87 41.49 -6.83
CA LEU A 302 2.04 40.44 -7.84
C LEU A 302 3.00 40.84 -8.97
N VAL A 303 3.08 42.13 -9.29
CA VAL A 303 4.03 42.66 -10.28
C VAL A 303 5.41 42.84 -9.64
N ALA A 304 5.48 43.45 -8.46
CA ALA A 304 6.73 43.72 -7.76
C ALA A 304 7.49 42.45 -7.31
N SER A 305 6.77 41.34 -7.04
CA SER A 305 7.36 40.06 -6.62
C SER A 305 7.81 39.15 -7.77
N GLY A 306 7.56 39.54 -9.04
CA GLY A 306 8.00 38.78 -10.21
C GLY A 306 7.35 37.40 -10.41
N VAL A 307 6.34 37.04 -9.61
CA VAL A 307 5.60 35.75 -9.70
C VAL A 307 4.80 35.58 -11.00
N LEU A 308 4.62 36.68 -11.75
CA LEU A 308 3.99 36.71 -13.08
C LEU A 308 4.97 36.50 -14.24
N GLY A 309 6.21 36.08 -13.94
CA GLY A 309 7.28 35.87 -14.91
C GLY A 309 8.02 37.15 -15.33
N ASP A 310 9.06 36.99 -16.15
CA ASP A 310 9.92 38.09 -16.62
C ASP A 310 9.25 38.92 -17.73
N ARG A 311 8.30 39.74 -17.31
CA ARG A 311 7.56 40.70 -18.12
C ARG A 311 8.44 41.92 -18.38
N GLY A 312 9.09 41.94 -19.54
CA GLY A 312 9.99 43.02 -19.95
C GLY A 312 9.41 44.42 -19.71
N ALA A 313 10.22 45.30 -19.12
CA ALA A 313 9.82 46.67 -18.80
C ALA A 313 9.42 47.44 -20.06
N ARG A 314 8.38 48.27 -19.93
CA ARG A 314 7.99 49.24 -20.97
C ARG A 314 9.00 50.37 -21.08
N ALA A 315 8.89 51.18 -22.14
CA ALA A 315 9.76 52.33 -22.39
C ALA A 315 9.67 53.45 -21.32
N ASP A 316 8.68 53.40 -20.43
CA ASP A 316 8.51 54.26 -19.24
C ASP A 316 9.11 53.63 -17.96
N GLY A 317 9.73 52.45 -18.06
CA GLY A 317 10.27 51.68 -16.94
C GLY A 317 9.24 50.82 -16.20
N ALA A 318 7.95 50.91 -16.53
CA ALA A 318 6.91 50.16 -15.84
C ALA A 318 6.83 48.70 -16.30
N VAL A 319 6.83 47.76 -15.35
CA VAL A 319 6.50 46.35 -15.61
C VAL A 319 4.99 46.22 -15.81
N PRO A 320 4.49 45.68 -16.94
CA PRO A 320 3.06 45.56 -17.19
C PRO A 320 2.43 44.51 -16.27
N GLY A 321 1.40 44.93 -15.53
CA GLY A 321 0.57 44.03 -14.71
C GLY A 321 -0.21 43.00 -15.55
N PRO A 322 -0.83 42.00 -14.89
CA PRO A 322 -1.51 40.91 -15.59
C PRO A 322 -2.69 41.46 -16.41
N GLY A 323 -2.89 40.89 -17.60
CA GLY A 323 -4.08 41.10 -18.41
C GLY A 323 -5.36 40.65 -17.69
N ALA A 324 -6.50 40.77 -18.36
CA ALA A 324 -7.78 40.41 -17.74
C ALA A 324 -7.79 38.94 -17.29
N LEU A 325 -8.17 38.68 -16.04
CA LEU A 325 -8.39 37.31 -15.55
C LEU A 325 -9.46 36.63 -16.44
N SER A 326 -9.10 35.52 -17.08
CA SER A 326 -9.89 34.84 -18.12
C SER A 326 -10.37 33.45 -17.72
N GLY A 327 -9.92 32.93 -16.58
CA GLY A 327 -10.44 31.69 -15.99
C GLY A 327 -9.72 31.29 -14.70
N VAL A 328 -10.33 30.36 -13.97
CA VAL A 328 -9.84 29.83 -12.68
C VAL A 328 -10.15 28.33 -12.62
N GLU A 329 -9.12 27.48 -12.52
CA GLU A 329 -9.26 26.03 -12.29
C GLU A 329 -8.96 25.75 -10.81
N ALA A 330 -10.00 25.47 -10.03
CA ALA A 330 -9.93 25.11 -8.61
C ALA A 330 -9.99 23.59 -8.43
N GLY A 331 -9.56 23.09 -7.27
CA GLY A 331 -9.38 21.66 -7.06
C GLY A 331 -8.13 21.10 -7.76
N ALA A 332 -7.10 21.94 -7.94
CA ALA A 332 -5.75 21.50 -8.35
C ALA A 332 -4.97 20.80 -7.21
N GLY A 333 -5.66 20.55 -6.08
CA GLY A 333 -5.25 19.84 -4.88
C GLY A 333 -6.48 19.67 -3.98
N ASP A 334 -6.33 18.99 -2.85
CA ASP A 334 -7.44 18.66 -1.96
C ASP A 334 -8.18 19.86 -1.35
N SER A 335 -9.41 19.59 -0.93
CA SER A 335 -10.34 20.54 -0.30
C SER A 335 -10.15 20.50 1.22
N HIS A 336 -9.83 21.64 1.84
CA HIS A 336 -9.53 21.78 3.27
C HIS A 336 -10.15 23.05 3.87
N ARG A 337 -10.23 23.11 5.21
CA ARG A 337 -10.58 24.33 6.00
C ARG A 337 -11.81 25.11 5.46
N GLY A 338 -12.89 24.42 5.12
CA GLY A 338 -14.11 25.03 4.56
C GLY A 338 -14.05 25.20 3.04
N GLY A 339 -13.70 24.16 2.30
CA GLY A 339 -13.74 24.15 0.83
C GLY A 339 -12.57 24.84 0.11
N ARG A 340 -11.55 25.30 0.85
CA ARG A 340 -10.36 25.96 0.29
C ARG A 340 -9.46 24.91 -0.37
N SER A 341 -8.99 25.21 -1.59
CA SER A 341 -8.07 24.36 -2.36
C SER A 341 -7.14 25.23 -3.20
N VAL A 342 -6.08 24.66 -3.75
CA VAL A 342 -5.19 25.36 -4.69
C VAL A 342 -5.96 25.73 -5.95
N MET A 343 -5.81 26.98 -6.42
CA MET A 343 -6.47 27.48 -7.63
C MET A 343 -5.44 27.97 -8.65
N LEU A 344 -5.61 27.56 -9.90
CA LEU A 344 -4.83 28.01 -11.05
C LEU A 344 -5.58 29.13 -11.78
N LEU A 345 -5.06 30.36 -11.67
CA LEU A 345 -5.57 31.53 -12.39
C LEU A 345 -4.97 31.56 -13.80
N ARG A 346 -5.79 31.90 -14.79
CA ARG A 346 -5.39 32.07 -16.20
C ARG A 346 -5.76 33.48 -16.66
N PHE A 347 -4.85 34.14 -17.37
CA PHE A 347 -5.03 35.51 -17.86
C PHE A 347 -5.15 35.57 -19.38
N ALA A 348 -5.81 36.62 -19.89
CA ALA A 348 -6.03 36.84 -21.33
C ALA A 348 -4.74 37.09 -22.13
N ASP A 349 -3.61 37.37 -21.47
CA ASP A 349 -2.27 37.48 -22.06
C ASP A 349 -1.51 36.13 -22.09
N GLY A 350 -2.17 35.02 -21.73
CA GLY A 350 -1.59 33.67 -21.65
C GLY A 350 -0.91 33.34 -20.32
N THR A 351 -0.73 34.33 -19.42
CA THR A 351 -0.05 34.12 -18.14
C THR A 351 -0.86 33.22 -17.21
N ARG A 352 -0.15 32.50 -16.34
CA ARG A 352 -0.69 31.64 -15.30
C ARG A 352 -0.11 32.00 -13.94
N LEU A 353 -0.90 31.83 -12.89
CA LEU A 353 -0.51 32.10 -11.50
C LEU A 353 -1.19 31.09 -10.57
N VAL A 354 -0.47 30.59 -9.57
CA VAL A 354 -1.01 29.63 -8.59
C VAL A 354 -1.36 30.36 -7.30
N TYR A 355 -2.62 30.28 -6.88
CA TYR A 355 -3.11 30.75 -5.59
C TYR A 355 -3.11 29.60 -4.58
N LYS A 356 -2.45 29.81 -3.43
CA LYS A 356 -2.44 28.86 -2.31
C LYS A 356 -3.09 29.51 -1.08
N PRO A 357 -4.27 29.04 -0.62
CA PRO A 357 -4.98 29.60 0.53
C PRO A 357 -4.41 29.09 1.87
N ARG A 358 -3.09 29.20 2.05
CA ARG A 358 -2.34 28.84 3.25
C ARG A 358 -1.01 29.63 3.32
N PRO A 359 -0.36 29.75 4.49
CA PRO A 359 0.94 30.42 4.63
C PRO A 359 2.00 29.87 3.64
N LEU A 360 2.88 30.73 3.12
CA LEU A 360 4.01 30.32 2.26
C LEU A 360 5.39 30.53 2.91
N ALA A 361 5.44 30.87 4.20
CA ALA A 361 6.69 31.12 4.93
C ALA A 361 7.69 29.95 4.83
N ALA A 362 7.23 28.70 4.99
CA ALA A 362 8.05 27.50 4.81
C ALA A 362 8.64 27.39 3.38
N HIS A 363 7.87 27.77 2.36
CA HIS A 363 8.35 27.77 0.97
C HIS A 363 9.38 28.88 0.74
N ARG A 364 9.17 30.07 1.32
CA ARG A 364 10.12 31.18 1.28
C ARG A 364 11.44 30.84 1.98
N HIS A 365 11.41 30.22 3.14
CA HIS A 365 12.63 29.75 3.82
C HIS A 365 13.29 28.57 3.07
N PHE A 366 12.51 27.68 2.45
CA PHE A 366 13.04 26.61 1.59
C PHE A 366 13.77 27.19 0.36
N ASN A 367 13.25 28.24 -0.28
CA ASN A 367 13.97 28.95 -1.34
C ASN A 367 15.33 29.48 -0.86
N SER A 368 15.40 30.10 0.33
CA SER A 368 16.67 30.56 0.89
C SER A 368 17.64 29.42 1.21
N LEU A 369 17.14 28.22 1.57
CA LEU A 369 17.98 27.01 1.65
C LEU A 369 18.46 26.54 0.27
N LEU A 370 17.65 26.63 -0.79
CA LEU A 370 18.07 26.29 -2.16
C LEU A 370 19.15 27.26 -2.67
N GLU A 371 19.00 28.55 -2.38
CA GLU A 371 19.96 29.61 -2.71
C GLU A 371 21.30 29.40 -1.98
N TRP A 372 21.26 29.19 -0.65
CA TRP A 372 22.43 28.83 0.15
C TRP A 372 23.11 27.57 -0.37
N PHE A 373 22.35 26.48 -0.52
CA PHE A 373 22.86 25.19 -0.96
C PHE A 373 23.48 25.26 -2.37
N GLY A 374 22.89 26.05 -3.27
CA GLY A 374 23.40 26.31 -4.62
C GLY A 374 24.64 27.21 -4.67
N SER A 375 25.03 27.84 -3.55
CA SER A 375 26.29 28.59 -3.41
C SER A 375 27.46 27.74 -2.90
N LEU A 376 27.19 26.56 -2.34
CA LEU A 376 28.20 25.66 -1.77
C LEU A 376 29.06 25.00 -2.87
N PRO A 377 30.37 24.75 -2.63
CA PRO A 377 31.22 24.07 -3.60
C PRO A 377 30.71 22.66 -3.97
N GLY A 378 30.60 22.38 -5.27
CA GLY A 378 30.32 21.05 -5.82
C GLY A 378 28.86 20.61 -5.86
N THR A 379 27.95 21.35 -5.22
CA THR A 379 26.50 21.12 -5.33
C THR A 379 25.99 21.51 -6.72
N PRO A 380 24.96 20.84 -7.26
CA PRO A 380 24.32 21.26 -8.49
C PRO A 380 23.21 22.29 -8.16
N GLY A 381 23.38 23.54 -8.59
CA GLY A 381 22.42 24.62 -8.32
C GLY A 381 20.98 24.30 -8.72
N LEU A 382 20.07 24.39 -7.73
CA LEU A 382 18.65 24.04 -7.82
C LEU A 382 17.79 25.29 -8.10
N ARG A 383 16.67 25.14 -8.83
CA ARG A 383 15.72 26.24 -9.06
C ARG A 383 14.82 26.45 -7.85
N ALA A 384 14.95 27.59 -7.19
CA ALA A 384 13.95 28.16 -6.29
C ALA A 384 12.71 28.66 -7.07
N LEU A 385 11.55 28.69 -6.42
CA LEU A 385 10.29 29.22 -6.98
C LEU A 385 10.06 30.67 -6.56
N ARG A 386 9.60 31.51 -7.48
CA ARG A 386 9.11 32.85 -7.11
C ARG A 386 7.81 32.72 -6.32
N VAL A 387 7.81 33.23 -5.07
CA VAL A 387 6.67 33.21 -4.16
C VAL A 387 6.38 34.59 -3.57
N LEU A 388 5.09 34.92 -3.44
CA LEU A 388 4.60 36.05 -2.66
C LEU A 388 3.82 35.51 -1.46
N ASP A 389 4.49 35.41 -0.32
CA ASP A 389 3.91 35.04 0.97
C ASP A 389 3.15 36.23 1.58
N ARG A 390 1.93 35.98 2.05
CA ARG A 390 1.05 36.98 2.68
C ARG A 390 0.58 36.54 4.08
N GLY A 391 1.29 35.60 4.70
CA GLY A 391 1.07 35.19 6.09
C GLY A 391 -0.04 34.14 6.22
N GLU A 392 -1.26 34.43 5.77
CA GLU A 392 -2.38 33.46 5.77
C GLU A 392 -2.55 32.71 4.43
N TYR A 393 -2.00 33.27 3.37
CA TYR A 393 -2.13 32.81 1.98
C TYR A 393 -0.87 33.19 1.19
N GLY A 394 -0.79 32.79 -0.07
CA GLY A 394 0.17 33.39 -0.97
C GLY A 394 0.00 32.97 -2.43
N TRP A 395 0.90 33.49 -3.25
CA TRP A 395 0.93 33.27 -4.70
C TRP A 395 2.27 32.66 -5.10
N VAL A 396 2.24 31.75 -6.07
CA VAL A 396 3.42 31.05 -6.59
C VAL A 396 3.42 31.18 -8.11
N GLU A 397 4.59 31.39 -8.71
CA GLU A 397 4.72 31.36 -10.17
C GLU A 397 4.23 30.02 -10.76
N PHE A 398 3.69 30.07 -11.98
CA PHE A 398 3.34 28.84 -12.68
C PHE A 398 4.56 28.26 -13.39
N VAL A 399 4.88 26.99 -13.14
CA VAL A 399 5.97 26.28 -13.82
C VAL A 399 5.44 25.35 -14.89
N GLU A 400 6.03 25.47 -16.08
CA GLU A 400 5.74 24.63 -17.23
C GLU A 400 6.71 23.46 -17.32
N GLU A 401 6.19 22.28 -17.69
CA GLU A 401 6.99 21.15 -18.15
C GLU A 401 7.80 21.58 -19.38
N ARG A 402 9.10 21.27 -19.41
CA ARG A 402 9.95 21.49 -20.59
C ARG A 402 10.86 20.28 -20.79
N PRO A 403 11.07 19.82 -22.05
CA PRO A 403 12.00 18.73 -22.33
C PRO A 403 13.45 19.15 -22.03
N CYS A 404 14.30 18.15 -21.77
CA CYS A 404 15.76 18.29 -21.83
C CYS A 404 16.19 18.31 -23.31
N SER A 405 17.19 19.12 -23.65
CA SER A 405 17.73 19.23 -25.01
C SER A 405 18.76 18.15 -25.36
N SER A 406 19.25 17.41 -24.36
CA SER A 406 20.30 16.41 -24.52
C SER A 406 20.31 15.40 -23.37
N ALA A 407 20.96 14.25 -23.59
CA ALA A 407 21.22 13.27 -22.53
C ALA A 407 22.08 13.85 -21.38
N ALA A 408 22.92 14.86 -21.65
CA ALA A 408 23.69 15.55 -20.61
C ALA A 408 22.80 16.42 -19.70
N GLU A 409 21.80 17.11 -20.27
CA GLU A 409 20.78 17.80 -19.47
C GLU A 409 19.93 16.83 -18.65
N THR A 410 19.60 15.66 -19.21
CA THR A 410 18.91 14.58 -18.49
C THR A 410 19.76 14.03 -17.33
N GLY A 411 21.07 13.83 -17.52
CA GLY A 411 21.99 13.47 -16.43
C GLY A 411 22.02 14.53 -15.33
N LEU A 412 22.08 15.81 -15.72
CA LEU A 412 22.04 16.94 -14.79
C LEU A 412 20.70 17.07 -14.05
N PHE A 413 19.57 16.72 -14.68
CA PHE A 413 18.27 16.62 -14.01
C PHE A 413 18.32 15.64 -12.84
N TYR A 414 18.74 14.39 -13.08
CA TYR A 414 18.81 13.38 -12.02
C TYR A 414 19.88 13.71 -10.96
N ARG A 415 21.01 14.32 -11.34
CA ARG A 415 22.00 14.82 -10.36
C ARG A 415 21.43 15.94 -9.48
N ARG A 416 20.62 16.85 -10.04
CA ARG A 416 19.88 17.85 -9.23
C ARG A 416 18.83 17.18 -8.35
N GLN A 417 18.12 16.17 -8.85
CA GLN A 417 17.08 15.46 -8.11
C GLN A 417 17.65 14.70 -6.90
N GLY A 418 18.87 14.16 -7.02
CA GLY A 418 19.60 13.55 -5.91
C GLY A 418 20.03 14.56 -4.85
N ALA A 419 20.54 15.71 -5.28
CA ALA A 419 20.93 16.80 -4.39
C ALA A 419 19.71 17.39 -3.64
N LEU A 420 18.58 17.53 -4.33
CA LEU A 420 17.28 17.87 -3.76
C LEU A 420 16.81 16.82 -2.74
N LEU A 421 16.96 15.53 -3.04
CA LEU A 421 16.64 14.44 -2.10
C LEU A 421 17.47 14.51 -0.80
N ALA A 422 18.73 14.95 -0.87
CA ALA A 422 19.56 15.18 0.32
C ALA A 422 19.00 16.30 1.21
N LEU A 423 18.63 17.45 0.64
CA LEU A 423 17.96 18.54 1.37
C LEU A 423 16.61 18.13 1.97
N LEU A 424 15.80 17.36 1.24
CA LEU A 424 14.49 16.92 1.74
C LEU A 424 14.61 15.86 2.84
N HIS A 425 15.56 14.94 2.71
CA HIS A 425 15.87 13.97 3.76
C HIS A 425 16.37 14.67 5.03
N LEU A 426 17.23 15.68 4.90
CA LEU A 426 17.69 16.52 6.01
C LEU A 426 16.50 17.10 6.79
N LEU A 427 15.60 17.77 6.07
CA LEU A 427 14.47 18.50 6.61
C LEU A 427 13.30 17.62 7.07
N ASP A 428 13.42 16.28 7.08
CA ASP A 428 12.31 15.34 7.34
C ASP A 428 11.06 15.63 6.47
N GLY A 429 11.27 15.96 5.19
CA GLY A 429 10.20 16.03 4.20
C GLY A 429 9.57 14.66 3.93
N THR A 430 8.30 14.66 3.54
CA THR A 430 7.50 13.47 3.24
C THR A 430 6.36 13.85 2.27
N ASP A 431 5.64 12.87 1.70
CA ASP A 431 4.46 13.11 0.84
C ASP A 431 4.77 13.77 -0.54
N LEU A 432 6.03 13.78 -0.98
CA LEU A 432 6.45 14.43 -2.23
C LEU A 432 6.35 13.48 -3.43
N HIS A 433 5.11 13.23 -3.85
CA HIS A 433 4.72 12.33 -4.95
C HIS A 433 4.81 12.96 -6.36
N GLN A 434 4.41 12.21 -7.39
CA GLN A 434 4.37 12.57 -8.82
C GLN A 434 3.65 13.89 -9.18
N GLU A 435 2.77 14.40 -8.32
CA GLU A 435 2.08 15.68 -8.49
C GLU A 435 2.87 16.89 -7.94
N ASN A 436 3.82 16.66 -7.03
CA ASN A 436 4.56 17.71 -6.33
C ASN A 436 5.86 18.13 -7.04
N LEU A 437 6.23 17.47 -8.15
CA LEU A 437 7.45 17.74 -8.93
C LEU A 437 7.12 18.04 -10.42
N ILE A 438 7.75 19.06 -10.99
CA ILE A 438 7.70 19.38 -12.43
C ILE A 438 9.10 19.38 -13.04
N ALA A 439 9.27 18.70 -14.17
CA ALA A 439 10.48 18.66 -14.97
C ALA A 439 10.55 19.86 -15.93
N CYS A 440 11.37 20.85 -15.58
CA CYS A 440 11.45 22.13 -16.30
C CYS A 440 12.76 22.24 -17.10
N GLY A 441 12.99 21.30 -18.01
CA GLY A 441 14.30 21.03 -18.63
C GLY A 441 15.21 20.31 -17.62
N PRO A 442 16.50 20.66 -17.50
CA PRO A 442 17.41 20.03 -16.53
C PRO A 442 17.14 20.45 -15.07
N GLN A 443 15.95 20.93 -14.71
CA GLN A 443 15.59 21.39 -13.37
C GLN A 443 14.39 20.59 -12.81
N PRO A 444 14.58 19.79 -11.76
CA PRO A 444 13.51 19.18 -10.98
C PRO A 444 12.95 20.21 -10.00
N VAL A 445 11.77 20.77 -10.29
CA VAL A 445 11.17 21.87 -9.51
C VAL A 445 10.05 21.34 -8.63
N LEU A 446 10.16 21.52 -7.31
CA LEU A 446 9.06 21.22 -6.38
C LEU A 446 8.03 22.34 -6.42
N VAL A 447 6.78 22.01 -6.72
CA VAL A 447 5.66 22.96 -6.61
C VAL A 447 5.03 22.96 -5.22
N ASP A 448 5.34 21.98 -4.38
CA ASP A 448 4.92 21.95 -2.98
C ASP A 448 5.98 21.44 -2.01
N VAL A 449 5.96 22.01 -0.80
CA VAL A 449 6.83 21.68 0.35
C VAL A 449 6.10 21.92 1.68
N GLU A 450 4.76 21.82 1.73
CA GLU A 450 4.01 22.05 2.98
C GLU A 450 4.28 21.01 4.08
N THR A 451 4.92 19.88 3.76
CA THR A 451 5.15 18.70 4.62
C THR A 451 6.60 18.58 5.15
N LEU A 452 7.35 19.67 5.23
CA LEU A 452 8.69 19.70 5.85
C LEU A 452 8.63 19.56 7.39
N PHE A 453 9.75 19.17 8.00
CA PHE A 453 9.94 18.96 9.46
C PHE A 453 8.93 17.97 10.09
N HIS A 454 8.42 17.03 9.31
CA HIS A 454 7.23 16.27 9.66
C HIS A 454 7.45 15.42 10.94
N PRO A 455 6.57 15.54 11.97
CA PRO A 455 6.75 14.88 13.25
C PRO A 455 6.69 13.34 13.14
N PRO A 456 7.29 12.61 14.11
CA PRO A 456 7.28 11.16 14.13
C PRO A 456 5.92 10.64 14.64
N LEU A 457 5.10 10.13 13.73
CA LEU A 457 3.82 9.51 14.09
C LEU A 457 4.06 8.17 14.83
N PRO A 458 3.25 7.80 15.83
CA PRO A 458 3.30 6.50 16.51
C PRO A 458 3.44 5.25 15.61
N GLN A 459 2.92 5.26 14.38
CA GLN A 459 3.16 4.19 13.39
C GLN A 459 4.66 3.94 13.09
N ALA A 460 5.51 4.95 13.25
CA ALA A 460 6.96 4.84 13.14
C ALA A 460 7.61 4.06 14.30
N ARG A 461 6.88 3.78 15.40
CA ARG A 461 7.34 2.98 16.54
C ARG A 461 7.14 1.48 16.31
N SER A 462 7.51 1.00 15.13
CA SER A 462 7.59 -0.44 14.87
C SER A 462 8.66 -1.09 15.75
N SER A 463 8.41 -2.30 16.25
CA SER A 463 9.45 -3.15 16.86
C SER A 463 10.39 -3.77 15.82
N ASP A 464 10.14 -3.52 14.53
CA ASP A 464 11.03 -3.92 13.43
C ASP A 464 12.11 -2.86 13.20
N PRO A 465 13.40 -3.17 13.43
CA PRO A 465 14.47 -2.20 13.26
C PRO A 465 14.63 -1.75 11.80
N ALA A 466 14.38 -2.62 10.82
CA ALA A 466 14.45 -2.30 9.41
C ALA A 466 13.26 -1.43 8.95
N ALA A 467 12.06 -1.64 9.51
CA ALA A 467 10.92 -0.75 9.25
C ALA A 467 11.16 0.67 9.78
N ARG A 468 11.77 0.81 10.96
CA ARG A 468 12.15 2.12 11.50
C ARG A 468 13.25 2.79 10.67
N ALA A 469 14.26 2.03 10.25
CA ALA A 469 15.31 2.54 9.39
C ALA A 469 14.74 3.05 8.06
N LEU A 470 13.88 2.26 7.40
CA LEU A 470 13.21 2.68 6.16
C LEU A 470 12.36 3.94 6.37
N HIS A 471 11.63 4.05 7.49
CA HIS A 471 10.86 5.26 7.83
C HIS A 471 11.74 6.48 8.18
N ALA A 472 12.96 6.29 8.69
CA ALA A 472 13.92 7.38 8.92
C ALA A 472 14.67 7.80 7.65
N SER A 473 14.72 6.93 6.64
CA SER A 473 15.53 7.06 5.43
C SER A 473 14.99 8.07 4.41
N VAL A 474 15.81 8.31 3.37
CA VAL A 474 15.43 8.94 2.09
C VAL A 474 14.13 8.41 1.47
N HIS A 475 13.71 7.16 1.75
CA HIS A 475 12.49 6.59 1.17
C HIS A 475 11.21 7.27 1.65
N ARG A 476 11.17 7.76 2.90
CA ARG A 476 10.01 8.47 3.46
C ARG A 476 9.67 9.76 2.70
N VAL A 477 10.62 10.35 1.97
CA VAL A 477 10.43 11.62 1.26
C VAL A 477 9.32 11.54 0.19
N GLY A 478 9.15 10.39 -0.46
CA GLY A 478 8.18 10.18 -1.56
C GLY A 478 8.75 10.36 -2.98
N LEU A 479 9.97 10.91 -3.11
CA LEU A 479 10.63 11.02 -4.42
C LEU A 479 11.04 9.64 -4.98
N LEU A 480 11.55 8.75 -4.12
CA LEU A 480 11.99 7.40 -4.51
C LEU A 480 10.77 6.47 -4.76
N PRO A 481 10.91 5.43 -5.59
CA PRO A 481 9.83 4.52 -5.97
C PRO A 481 8.95 4.00 -4.82
N GLN A 482 7.64 4.16 -5.00
CA GLN A 482 6.60 3.78 -4.03
C GLN A 482 5.40 3.19 -4.78
N LEU A 483 5.27 1.87 -4.73
CA LEU A 483 4.19 1.15 -5.40
C LEU A 483 2.88 1.25 -4.61
N LEU A 484 1.89 1.92 -5.20
CA LEU A 484 0.48 1.72 -4.86
C LEU A 484 0.04 0.35 -5.40
N VAL A 485 -0.33 -0.58 -4.51
CA VAL A 485 -0.72 -1.95 -4.86
C VAL A 485 -2.22 -2.12 -4.63
N GLY A 486 -2.90 -2.74 -5.60
CA GLY A 486 -4.29 -3.19 -5.51
C GLY A 486 -4.44 -4.62 -6.02
N ASP A 487 -5.67 -5.14 -6.01
CA ASP A 487 -5.97 -6.58 -6.13
C ASP A 487 -5.42 -7.26 -7.41
N SER A 488 -5.21 -6.52 -8.50
CA SER A 488 -4.78 -7.07 -9.80
C SER A 488 -3.53 -6.41 -10.40
N ALA A 489 -3.09 -5.27 -9.86
CA ALA A 489 -2.06 -4.42 -10.44
C ALA A 489 -1.27 -3.65 -9.37
N ALA A 490 -0.14 -3.06 -9.78
CA ALA A 490 0.61 -2.08 -9.00
C ALA A 490 0.98 -0.89 -9.89
N LEU A 491 1.18 0.28 -9.29
CA LEU A 491 1.60 1.50 -9.97
C LEU A 491 2.53 2.31 -9.07
N ASP A 492 3.66 2.77 -9.59
CA ASP A 492 4.52 3.71 -8.88
C ASP A 492 3.88 5.12 -8.86
N VAL A 493 3.74 5.70 -7.67
CA VAL A 493 3.21 7.06 -7.45
C VAL A 493 4.29 8.07 -7.03
N SER A 494 5.55 7.63 -6.95
CA SER A 494 6.70 8.46 -6.59
C SER A 494 6.99 9.56 -7.62
N ALA A 495 7.71 10.60 -7.20
CA ALA A 495 8.12 11.66 -8.11
C ALA A 495 9.16 11.22 -9.17
N ILE A 496 9.88 10.11 -8.95
CA ILE A 496 10.90 9.60 -9.90
C ILE A 496 10.29 8.60 -10.89
N GLY A 497 9.71 7.50 -10.42
CA GLY A 497 9.23 6.42 -11.30
C GLY A 497 7.78 6.63 -11.79
N GLY A 498 6.96 7.31 -10.99
CA GLY A 498 5.56 7.61 -11.29
C GLY A 498 5.34 8.59 -12.45
N GLY A 499 4.09 9.02 -12.64
CA GLY A 499 3.70 9.92 -13.75
C GLY A 499 3.45 9.22 -15.08
N ARG A 500 3.42 7.89 -15.13
CA ARG A 500 3.01 7.12 -16.32
C ARG A 500 1.48 7.01 -16.36
N ALA A 501 0.87 7.31 -17.51
CA ALA A 501 -0.56 7.06 -17.71
C ALA A 501 -0.85 5.55 -17.63
N ALA A 502 -1.72 5.15 -16.70
CA ALA A 502 -1.94 3.76 -16.34
C ALA A 502 -3.37 3.53 -15.81
N ALA A 503 -3.79 2.26 -15.72
CA ALA A 503 -4.97 1.89 -14.93
C ALA A 503 -4.67 2.10 -13.44
N CYS A 504 -5.65 2.61 -12.69
CA CYS A 504 -5.56 2.70 -11.23
C CYS A 504 -5.64 1.29 -10.62
N PRO A 505 -4.67 0.89 -9.77
CA PRO A 505 -4.73 -0.40 -9.07
C PRO A 505 -5.95 -0.58 -8.18
N ILE A 506 -6.51 0.54 -7.67
CA ILE A 506 -7.70 0.57 -6.83
C ILE A 506 -8.94 0.80 -7.71
N GLU A 507 -9.96 -0.03 -7.55
CA GLU A 507 -11.25 0.18 -8.24
C GLU A 507 -12.08 1.27 -7.56
N THR A 508 -12.53 2.24 -8.36
CA THR A 508 -13.36 3.36 -7.92
C THR A 508 -14.82 3.16 -8.32
N ALA A 509 -15.72 3.93 -7.70
CA ALA A 509 -17.12 4.04 -8.11
C ALA A 509 -17.23 4.69 -9.50
N ASP A 510 -17.83 3.97 -10.46
CA ASP A 510 -18.05 4.42 -11.84
C ASP A 510 -19.49 4.11 -12.29
N TRP A 511 -19.93 4.66 -13.42
CA TRP A 511 -21.32 4.61 -13.88
C TRP A 511 -21.42 3.97 -15.27
N THR A 512 -22.31 2.98 -15.41
CA THR A 512 -22.58 2.32 -16.69
C THR A 512 -24.05 2.50 -17.07
N GLY A 513 -24.35 2.67 -18.35
CA GLY A 513 -25.69 3.09 -18.80
C GLY A 513 -26.01 4.57 -18.52
N ALA A 514 -24.97 5.40 -18.36
CA ALA A 514 -25.14 6.85 -18.18
C ALA A 514 -25.98 7.47 -19.32
N GLY A 515 -26.93 8.33 -18.96
CA GLY A 515 -27.89 8.90 -19.92
C GLY A 515 -29.15 8.04 -20.16
N THR A 516 -29.31 6.91 -19.47
CA THR A 516 -30.44 5.97 -19.65
C THR A 516 -31.14 5.63 -18.34
N ASP A 517 -32.39 5.14 -18.40
CA ASP A 517 -33.13 4.56 -17.27
C ASP A 517 -32.51 3.27 -16.67
N SER A 518 -31.40 2.79 -17.25
CA SER A 518 -30.60 1.64 -16.81
C SER A 518 -29.25 2.03 -16.16
N MET A 519 -29.04 3.34 -15.96
CA MET A 519 -27.84 3.90 -15.33
C MET A 519 -27.62 3.28 -13.95
N ARG A 520 -26.45 2.67 -13.72
CA ARG A 520 -26.15 1.97 -12.46
C ARG A 520 -24.68 2.07 -12.06
N LEU A 521 -24.44 1.89 -10.77
CA LEU A 521 -23.13 1.90 -10.15
C LEU A 521 -22.37 0.61 -10.52
N VAL A 522 -21.11 0.77 -10.90
CA VAL A 522 -20.14 -0.31 -11.07
C VAL A 522 -18.85 0.05 -10.33
N ARG A 523 -18.01 -0.95 -10.06
CA ARG A 523 -16.61 -0.74 -9.73
C ARG A 523 -15.78 -0.96 -10.99
N ARG A 524 -14.81 -0.09 -11.24
CA ARG A 524 -13.81 -0.20 -12.30
C ARG A 524 -12.52 0.46 -11.84
N SER A 525 -11.36 -0.05 -12.28
CA SER A 525 -10.12 0.70 -12.25
C SER A 525 -10.29 2.05 -12.97
N GLY A 526 -10.03 3.15 -12.25
CA GLY A 526 -9.86 4.47 -12.86
C GLY A 526 -8.63 4.53 -13.77
N ARG A 527 -8.27 5.73 -14.25
CA ARG A 527 -7.00 5.94 -14.96
C ARG A 527 -6.22 7.10 -14.34
N PHE A 528 -4.93 6.87 -14.12
CA PHE A 528 -3.97 7.95 -13.91
C PHE A 528 -3.64 8.59 -15.26
N ALA A 529 -3.60 9.92 -15.28
CA ALA A 529 -3.03 10.68 -16.39
C ALA A 529 -1.49 10.60 -16.35
N ALA A 530 -0.83 11.02 -17.43
CA ALA A 530 0.60 11.30 -17.35
C ALA A 530 0.84 12.57 -16.53
N SER A 531 1.87 12.59 -15.70
CA SER A 531 2.29 13.77 -14.93
C SER A 531 3.54 14.42 -15.54
N ALA A 532 3.82 15.66 -15.14
CA ALA A 532 4.91 16.50 -15.61
C ALA A 532 6.24 16.28 -14.86
N ASN A 533 6.32 15.27 -13.99
CA ASN A 533 7.47 15.00 -13.10
C ASN A 533 8.68 14.37 -13.80
N ARG A 534 8.47 13.64 -14.91
CA ARG A 534 9.55 12.91 -15.62
C ARG A 534 10.15 13.74 -16.75
N PRO A 535 11.49 13.82 -16.86
CA PRO A 535 12.14 14.53 -17.95
C PRO A 535 11.87 13.82 -19.29
N ARG A 536 11.72 14.61 -20.35
CA ARG A 536 11.62 14.12 -21.73
C ARG A 536 12.89 14.42 -22.51
N LEU A 537 13.24 13.51 -23.40
CA LEU A 537 14.24 13.70 -24.44
C LEU A 537 13.60 13.26 -25.77
N ASP A 538 13.76 14.05 -26.83
CA ASP A 538 13.17 13.78 -28.16
C ASP A 538 11.66 13.43 -28.12
N GLY A 539 10.92 14.16 -27.27
CA GLY A 539 9.48 13.99 -27.02
C GLY A 539 9.11 12.80 -26.11
N SER A 540 10.02 11.85 -25.90
CA SER A 540 9.79 10.62 -25.14
C SER A 540 10.15 10.78 -23.66
N PRO A 541 9.34 10.28 -22.71
CA PRO A 541 9.72 10.23 -21.31
C PRO A 541 10.94 9.33 -21.10
N VAL A 542 11.96 9.83 -20.41
CA VAL A 542 13.17 9.08 -20.09
C VAL A 542 12.87 8.00 -19.04
N ASP A 543 13.58 6.86 -19.09
CA ASP A 543 13.59 5.86 -18.02
C ASP A 543 14.53 6.27 -16.87
N PRO A 544 14.04 6.42 -15.62
CA PRO A 544 14.88 6.74 -14.46
C PRO A 544 15.94 5.69 -14.13
N SER A 545 15.70 4.40 -14.45
CA SER A 545 16.58 3.30 -14.02
C SER A 545 18.04 3.53 -14.46
N ALA A 546 18.22 3.99 -15.71
CA ALA A 546 19.50 4.29 -16.34
C ALA A 546 20.26 5.49 -15.74
N TYR A 547 19.65 6.26 -14.84
CA TYR A 547 20.24 7.47 -14.23
C TYR A 547 20.47 7.32 -12.71
N THR A 548 20.37 6.10 -12.18
CA THR A 548 20.60 5.78 -10.75
C THR A 548 21.94 6.29 -10.22
N ASP A 549 23.03 6.23 -11.01
CA ASP A 549 24.33 6.76 -10.57
C ASP A 549 24.40 8.29 -10.55
N ALA A 550 23.76 8.99 -11.49
CA ALA A 550 23.67 10.45 -11.46
C ALA A 550 22.86 10.93 -10.24
N LEU A 551 21.77 10.22 -9.92
CA LEU A 551 20.98 10.43 -8.70
C LEU A 551 21.83 10.23 -7.43
N CYS A 552 22.64 9.16 -7.38
CA CYS A 552 23.53 8.88 -6.25
C CYS A 552 24.69 9.89 -6.14
N GLU A 553 25.28 10.33 -7.25
CA GLU A 553 26.30 11.38 -7.31
C GLU A 553 25.74 12.71 -6.76
N GLY A 554 24.53 13.08 -7.19
CA GLY A 554 23.81 14.26 -6.72
C GLY A 554 23.54 14.24 -5.22
N PHE A 555 22.99 13.11 -4.74
CA PHE A 555 22.73 12.90 -3.32
C PHE A 555 24.02 12.97 -2.49
N ARG A 556 25.09 12.31 -2.95
CA ARG A 556 26.39 12.29 -2.27
C ARG A 556 27.01 13.68 -2.17
N ALA A 557 26.98 14.46 -3.26
CA ALA A 557 27.47 15.84 -3.28
C ALA A 557 26.66 16.72 -2.31
N GLY A 558 25.33 16.63 -2.35
CA GLY A 558 24.44 17.40 -1.46
C GLY A 558 24.64 17.05 0.02
N TYR A 559 24.61 15.77 0.37
CA TYR A 559 24.80 15.29 1.74
C TYR A 559 26.15 15.74 2.31
N THR A 560 27.23 15.62 1.53
CA THR A 560 28.58 16.01 1.96
C THR A 560 28.64 17.52 2.23
N ALA A 561 28.17 18.34 1.28
CA ALA A 561 28.15 19.80 1.45
C ALA A 561 27.35 20.26 2.68
N ILE A 562 26.22 19.59 2.98
CA ILE A 562 25.40 19.84 4.18
C ILE A 562 26.17 19.45 5.46
N SER A 563 26.83 18.29 5.50
CA SER A 563 27.59 17.83 6.68
C SER A 563 28.79 18.74 6.97
N ASP A 564 29.48 19.20 5.92
CA ASP A 564 30.63 20.11 6.01
C ASP A 564 30.24 21.51 6.52
N HIS A 565 29.10 22.07 6.04
CA HIS A 565 28.65 23.44 6.36
C HIS A 565 27.53 23.49 7.42
N ARG A 566 27.36 22.41 8.20
CA ARG A 566 26.27 22.24 9.18
C ARG A 566 26.17 23.36 10.22
N ASP A 567 27.26 24.05 10.55
CA ASP A 567 27.28 25.12 11.54
C ASP A 567 26.59 26.42 11.04
N GLU A 568 26.37 26.55 9.73
CA GLU A 568 25.53 27.60 9.13
C GLU A 568 24.03 27.27 9.19
N LEU A 569 23.69 26.00 9.36
CA LEU A 569 22.30 25.53 9.48
C LEU A 569 21.79 25.55 10.92
N LEU A 570 22.67 25.28 11.90
CA LEU A 570 22.32 24.99 13.29
C LEU A 570 22.26 26.23 14.20
N GLY A 571 21.45 26.14 15.27
CA GLY A 571 21.47 27.09 16.37
C GLY A 571 20.74 28.42 16.11
N PRO A 572 20.79 29.39 17.06
CA PRO A 572 19.84 30.52 17.10
C PRO A 572 19.93 31.56 15.97
N ARG A 573 20.87 31.41 15.04
CA ARG A 573 21.02 32.24 13.83
C ARG A 573 21.28 31.40 12.56
N GLY A 574 21.27 30.08 12.67
CA GLY A 574 21.45 29.19 11.53
C GLY A 574 20.17 29.10 10.68
N LEU A 575 20.28 28.73 9.41
CA LEU A 575 19.15 28.83 8.48
C LEU A 575 17.92 28.01 8.89
N LEU A 576 18.09 26.92 9.65
CA LEU A 576 16.98 26.12 10.17
C LEU A 576 16.14 26.87 11.21
N SER A 577 16.70 27.86 11.92
CA SER A 577 15.94 28.63 12.93
C SER A 577 14.84 29.49 12.32
N GLY A 578 14.92 29.84 11.02
CA GLY A 578 13.86 30.56 10.31
C GLY A 578 12.52 29.79 10.32
N PHE A 579 12.58 28.46 10.23
CA PHE A 579 11.39 27.59 10.18
C PHE A 579 10.67 27.43 11.53
N THR A 580 11.22 27.94 12.65
CA THR A 580 10.72 27.69 14.01
C THR A 580 9.22 27.96 14.18
N GLN A 581 8.67 28.95 13.48
CA GLN A 581 7.26 29.35 13.57
C GLN A 581 6.44 29.10 12.29
N ASP A 582 7.02 28.47 11.27
CA ASP A 582 6.32 28.20 10.01
C ASP A 582 5.23 27.13 10.20
N GLU A 583 4.06 27.36 9.61
CA GLU A 583 2.98 26.36 9.59
C GLU A 583 3.31 25.25 8.58
N VAL A 584 3.40 24.00 9.04
CA VAL A 584 3.64 22.81 8.21
C VAL A 584 2.52 21.78 8.41
N ARG A 585 2.16 21.11 7.31
CA ARG A 585 1.14 20.06 7.23
C ARG A 585 1.66 18.74 7.79
N VAL A 586 0.81 18.06 8.54
CA VAL A 586 1.05 16.73 9.10
C VAL A 586 0.05 15.76 8.48
N VAL A 587 0.58 14.79 7.73
CA VAL A 587 -0.19 13.79 6.99
C VAL A 587 -0.45 12.61 7.91
N ALA A 588 -1.53 12.70 8.68
CA ALA A 588 -1.90 11.68 9.65
C ALA A 588 -2.30 10.35 9.00
N ARG A 589 -3.09 10.37 7.92
CA ARG A 589 -3.42 9.18 7.11
C ARG A 589 -3.28 9.47 5.62
N PRO A 590 -3.06 8.46 4.78
CA PRO A 590 -3.12 8.59 3.33
C PRO A 590 -4.43 9.24 2.85
N THR A 591 -4.34 10.23 1.97
CA THR A 591 -5.51 11.03 1.54
C THR A 591 -6.61 10.18 0.92
N TRP A 592 -6.27 9.09 0.21
CA TRP A 592 -7.24 8.17 -0.37
C TRP A 592 -8.19 7.55 0.66
N THR A 593 -7.75 7.33 1.90
CA THR A 593 -8.61 6.80 2.96
C THR A 593 -9.75 7.78 3.28
N TYR A 594 -9.44 9.08 3.30
CA TYR A 594 -10.43 10.13 3.52
C TYR A 594 -11.32 10.35 2.28
N THR A 595 -10.77 10.37 1.07
CA THR A 595 -11.59 10.58 -0.15
C THR A 595 -12.52 9.40 -0.43
N THR A 596 -12.07 8.16 -0.22
CA THR A 596 -12.94 6.98 -0.38
C THR A 596 -14.03 6.96 0.69
N LEU A 597 -13.73 7.39 1.92
CA LEU A 597 -14.74 7.53 2.98
C LEU A 597 -15.74 8.67 2.68
N LEU A 598 -15.28 9.81 2.15
CA LEU A 598 -16.15 10.88 1.64
C LEU A 598 -17.08 10.37 0.53
N ASP A 599 -16.55 9.62 -0.44
CA ASP A 599 -17.35 9.05 -1.53
C ASP A 599 -18.36 8.01 -1.01
N GLU A 600 -17.95 6.96 -0.28
CA GLU A 600 -18.90 5.94 0.19
C GLU A 600 -19.94 6.51 1.17
N SER A 601 -19.60 7.55 1.94
CA SER A 601 -20.55 8.23 2.82
C SER A 601 -21.71 8.97 2.09
N THR A 602 -21.72 8.97 0.75
CA THR A 602 -22.84 9.45 -0.09
C THR A 602 -23.92 8.39 -0.39
N HIS A 603 -23.84 7.19 0.22
CA HIS A 603 -24.87 6.16 0.05
C HIS A 603 -26.28 6.68 0.42
N PRO A 604 -27.36 6.38 -0.34
CA PRO A 604 -28.63 7.10 -0.21
C PRO A 604 -29.30 6.99 1.17
N ASP A 605 -29.09 5.91 1.90
CA ASP A 605 -29.65 5.78 3.26
C ASP A 605 -28.94 6.70 4.27
N LEU A 606 -27.62 6.88 4.10
CA LEU A 606 -26.81 7.86 4.84
C LEU A 606 -27.19 9.30 4.47
N MET A 607 -27.80 9.50 3.28
CA MET A 607 -28.34 10.79 2.84
C MET A 607 -29.68 11.17 3.51
N ARG A 608 -30.31 10.26 4.27
CA ARG A 608 -31.55 10.54 5.05
C ARG A 608 -31.31 10.79 6.53
N SER A 609 -30.27 10.20 7.12
CA SER A 609 -30.02 10.26 8.58
C SER A 609 -28.58 10.65 8.90
N SER A 610 -28.42 11.78 9.60
CA SER A 610 -27.10 12.24 10.08
C SER A 610 -26.45 11.25 11.05
N ALA A 611 -27.24 10.53 11.85
CA ALA A 611 -26.75 9.52 12.78
C ALA A 611 -26.11 8.34 12.05
N GLU A 612 -26.72 7.84 10.97
CA GLU A 612 -26.16 6.73 10.18
C GLU A 612 -24.89 7.15 9.44
N ARG A 613 -24.89 8.33 8.80
CA ARG A 613 -23.67 8.88 8.19
C ARG A 613 -22.55 9.04 9.22
N HIS A 614 -22.87 9.51 10.42
CA HIS A 614 -21.87 9.67 11.49
C HIS A 614 -21.30 8.32 11.94
N ARG A 615 -22.10 7.25 12.09
CA ARG A 615 -21.59 5.89 12.40
C ARG A 615 -20.57 5.41 11.38
N VAL A 616 -20.83 5.62 10.08
CA VAL A 616 -19.90 5.24 9.01
C VAL A 616 -18.60 6.05 9.06
N LEU A 617 -18.67 7.36 9.32
CA LEU A 617 -17.46 8.18 9.54
C LEU A 617 -16.69 7.76 10.80
N SER A 618 -17.39 7.29 11.84
CA SER A 618 -16.80 6.83 13.10
C SER A 618 -15.98 5.53 12.99
N LEU A 619 -15.95 4.87 11.82
CA LEU A 619 -15.01 3.78 11.52
C LEU A 619 -13.53 4.21 11.57
N LEU A 620 -13.23 5.51 11.64
CA LEU A 620 -11.87 5.99 11.88
C LEU A 620 -11.34 5.64 13.29
N HIS A 621 -12.24 5.41 14.26
CA HIS A 621 -11.92 4.92 15.61
C HIS A 621 -11.57 3.42 15.66
N THR A 622 -11.76 2.68 14.56
CA THR A 622 -11.49 1.23 14.51
C THR A 622 -10.29 0.94 13.60
N PRO A 623 -9.56 -0.17 13.81
CA PRO A 623 -8.45 -0.57 12.92
C PRO A 623 -8.91 -0.96 11.51
N THR A 624 -10.22 -0.92 11.24
CA THR A 624 -10.87 -1.22 9.96
C THR A 624 -10.36 -0.36 8.80
N LEU A 625 -10.03 0.90 9.07
CA LEU A 625 -9.47 1.85 8.10
C LEU A 625 -7.94 1.98 8.26
N GLY A 626 -7.28 0.89 8.66
CA GLY A 626 -5.88 0.87 9.06
C GLY A 626 -5.67 1.35 10.51
N VAL A 627 -4.48 1.08 11.05
CA VAL A 627 -4.10 1.50 12.40
C VAL A 627 -4.09 3.03 12.49
N PRO A 628 -4.82 3.68 13.42
CA PRO A 628 -4.78 5.13 13.61
C PRO A 628 -3.35 5.63 13.86
N ALA A 629 -2.98 6.73 13.20
CA ALA A 629 -1.59 7.21 13.26
C ALA A 629 -1.24 7.90 14.58
N LEU A 630 -2.19 8.65 15.14
CA LEU A 630 -2.14 9.32 16.44
C LEU A 630 -3.52 9.12 17.09
N PRO A 631 -3.62 8.40 18.22
CA PRO A 631 -4.88 8.30 18.97
C PRO A 631 -5.33 9.68 19.45
N GLY A 632 -6.61 10.01 19.26
CA GLY A 632 -7.20 11.30 19.62
C GLY A 632 -7.35 12.29 18.46
N LEU A 633 -6.97 11.92 17.22
CA LEU A 633 -7.27 12.70 16.01
C LEU A 633 -8.71 12.49 15.52
N GLU A 634 -9.31 11.34 15.82
CA GLU A 634 -10.45 10.78 15.07
C GLU A 634 -11.68 11.68 15.08
N ASP A 635 -11.99 12.32 16.22
CA ASP A 635 -13.03 13.36 16.33
C ASP A 635 -12.81 14.50 15.32
N ALA A 636 -11.57 14.97 15.18
CA ALA A 636 -11.19 16.09 14.31
C ALA A 636 -11.03 15.66 12.83
N GLU A 637 -10.80 14.37 12.57
CA GLU A 637 -10.97 13.80 11.23
C GLU A 637 -12.46 13.85 10.83
N ILE A 638 -13.34 13.36 11.70
CA ILE A 638 -14.80 13.27 11.48
C ILE A 638 -15.44 14.66 11.36
N GLU A 639 -14.99 15.65 12.14
CA GLU A 639 -15.41 17.05 12.08
C GLU A 639 -15.18 17.65 10.67
N GLN A 640 -13.99 17.42 10.10
CA GLN A 640 -13.62 17.91 8.76
C GLN A 640 -14.31 17.14 7.63
N LEU A 641 -14.48 15.82 7.77
CA LEU A 641 -15.26 15.00 6.83
C LEU A 641 -16.76 15.37 6.81
N TRP A 642 -17.28 15.93 7.91
CA TRP A 642 -18.62 16.50 7.98
C TRP A 642 -18.76 17.87 7.30
N ALA A 643 -17.66 18.60 7.08
CA ALA A 643 -17.62 19.78 6.23
C ALA A 643 -17.56 19.43 4.73
N GLY A 644 -17.20 18.19 4.38
CA GLY A 644 -16.97 17.75 3.00
C GLY A 644 -15.55 18.03 2.49
N ASP A 645 -14.61 18.17 3.43
CA ASP A 645 -13.18 18.38 3.20
C ASP A 645 -12.37 17.13 3.59
N VAL A 646 -11.16 17.02 3.04
CA VAL A 646 -10.13 16.09 3.53
C VAL A 646 -9.56 16.66 4.83
N PRO A 647 -9.46 15.87 5.92
CA PRO A 647 -8.82 16.30 7.16
C PRO A 647 -7.39 16.80 6.94
N VAL A 648 -7.09 17.98 7.50
CA VAL A 648 -5.73 18.52 7.57
C VAL A 648 -5.34 18.73 9.03
N PHE A 649 -4.09 18.45 9.34
CA PHE A 649 -3.46 18.70 10.63
C PHE A 649 -2.17 19.49 10.44
N LEU A 650 -1.83 20.29 11.43
CA LEU A 650 -0.84 21.37 11.33
C LEU A 650 0.05 21.36 12.57
N THR A 651 1.33 21.66 12.40
CA THR A 651 2.28 21.91 13.50
C THR A 651 3.21 23.07 13.13
N ARG A 652 4.11 23.46 14.04
CA ARG A 652 5.25 24.34 13.77
C ARG A 652 6.54 23.61 14.14
N PRO A 653 7.61 23.68 13.35
CA PRO A 653 8.86 22.99 13.65
C PRO A 653 9.43 23.27 15.05
N GLY A 654 9.20 24.46 15.61
CA GLY A 654 9.62 24.84 16.96
C GLY A 654 8.79 24.25 18.11
N THR A 655 7.70 23.52 17.86
CA THR A 655 6.82 22.95 18.90
C THR A 655 6.57 21.45 18.70
N ALA A 656 5.90 20.84 19.68
CA ALA A 656 5.33 19.49 19.57
C ALA A 656 3.79 19.52 19.58
N GLU A 657 3.20 20.71 19.39
CA GLU A 657 1.75 20.89 19.34
C GLU A 657 1.20 20.55 17.96
N LEU A 658 -0.03 20.06 17.93
CA LEU A 658 -0.75 19.71 16.72
C LEU A 658 -2.16 20.33 16.77
N TRP A 659 -2.60 20.91 15.65
CA TRP A 659 -3.90 21.56 15.54
C TRP A 659 -4.64 21.07 14.29
N SER A 660 -5.97 20.98 14.35
CA SER A 660 -6.82 20.67 13.19
C SER A 660 -6.87 21.83 12.18
N GLY A 661 -7.36 21.55 10.97
CA GLY A 661 -7.78 22.59 10.01
C GLY A 661 -8.89 23.53 10.51
N THR A 662 -9.51 23.24 11.67
CA THR A 662 -10.47 24.10 12.38
C THR A 662 -9.84 24.88 13.54
N GLY A 663 -8.51 24.82 13.72
CA GLY A 663 -7.78 25.53 14.78
C GLY A 663 -7.89 24.90 16.18
N ARG A 664 -8.51 23.72 16.29
CA ARG A 664 -8.65 22.98 17.55
C ARG A 664 -7.37 22.23 17.85
N GLY A 665 -6.77 22.47 19.02
CA GLY A 665 -5.62 21.71 19.50
C GLY A 665 -5.96 20.23 19.72
N VAL A 666 -5.06 19.36 19.26
CA VAL A 666 -5.14 17.91 19.38
C VAL A 666 -4.29 17.46 20.57
N PRO A 667 -4.81 16.61 21.48
CA PRO A 667 -3.99 16.04 22.55
C PRO A 667 -3.01 15.00 21.97
N VAL A 668 -1.73 15.32 21.96
CA VAL A 668 -0.66 14.41 21.51
C VAL A 668 0.40 14.25 22.59
N ALA A 669 0.97 13.04 22.69
CA ALA A 669 2.00 12.73 23.68
C ALA A 669 3.26 13.58 23.46
N PRO A 670 3.88 14.13 24.52
CA PRO A 670 5.05 14.98 24.40
C PRO A 670 6.24 14.22 23.78
N GLY A 671 7.00 14.93 22.95
CA GLY A 671 8.15 14.39 22.22
C GLY A 671 9.03 15.50 21.64
N PRO A 672 10.14 15.16 20.95
CA PRO A 672 11.01 16.14 20.32
C PRO A 672 10.29 16.84 19.16
N THR A 673 10.51 18.15 19.05
CA THR A 673 9.92 19.00 17.99
C THR A 673 10.47 18.64 16.61
N GLY A 674 9.78 19.07 15.54
CA GLY A 674 10.22 18.87 14.17
C GLY A 674 11.63 19.42 13.92
N LEU A 675 11.89 20.65 14.37
CA LEU A 675 13.19 21.31 14.31
C LEU A 675 14.26 20.57 15.13
N ALA A 676 13.96 20.20 16.38
CA ALA A 676 14.92 19.50 17.23
C ALA A 676 15.35 18.14 16.65
N ARG A 677 14.45 17.44 15.97
CA ARG A 677 14.78 16.21 15.23
C ARG A 677 15.65 16.47 14.01
N VAL A 678 15.34 17.49 13.20
CA VAL A 678 16.15 17.86 12.04
C VAL A 678 17.55 18.30 12.48
N GLU A 679 17.68 19.14 13.51
CA GLU A 679 18.99 19.49 14.07
C GLU A 679 19.76 18.26 14.61
N ALA A 680 19.07 17.32 15.26
CA ALA A 680 19.70 16.07 15.72
C ALA A 680 20.19 15.22 14.54
N LYS A 681 19.44 15.16 13.44
CA LYS A 681 19.86 14.51 12.19
C LYS A 681 21.10 15.19 11.61
N VAL A 682 21.08 16.53 11.45
CA VAL A 682 22.21 17.34 10.96
C VAL A 682 23.49 17.06 11.77
N ARG A 683 23.40 16.98 13.10
CA ARG A 683 24.53 16.67 14.00
C ARG A 683 25.04 15.23 13.91
N ALA A 684 24.23 14.31 13.38
CA ALA A 684 24.54 12.89 13.22
C ALA A 684 24.94 12.51 11.78
N MET A 685 25.01 13.47 10.84
CA MET A 685 25.36 13.19 9.45
C MET A 685 26.83 12.81 9.28
N ASP A 686 27.08 11.55 8.94
CA ASP A 686 28.43 11.00 8.73
C ASP A 686 28.54 10.20 7.42
N THR A 687 29.69 9.54 7.22
CA THR A 687 29.93 8.73 6.01
C THR A 687 29.15 7.40 5.99
N VAL A 688 28.80 6.85 7.15
CA VAL A 688 28.11 5.57 7.30
C VAL A 688 26.62 5.74 6.98
N ASP A 689 25.95 6.73 7.59
CA ASP A 689 24.57 7.06 7.23
C ASP A 689 24.48 7.46 5.75
N ARG A 690 25.39 8.31 5.23
CA ARG A 690 25.41 8.64 3.81
C ARG A 690 25.51 7.41 2.90
N GLN A 691 26.32 6.41 3.26
CA GLN A 691 26.43 5.16 2.51
C GLN A 691 25.15 4.33 2.59
N ASP A 692 24.50 4.28 3.75
CA ASP A 692 23.25 3.54 3.93
C ASP A 692 22.07 4.20 3.21
N GLN A 693 21.96 5.53 3.25
CA GLN A 693 20.99 6.28 2.43
C GLN A 693 21.27 6.10 0.92
N GLU A 694 22.53 6.14 0.46
CA GLU A 694 22.88 5.87 -0.95
C GLU A 694 22.51 4.43 -1.37
N ARG A 695 22.71 3.46 -0.47
CA ARG A 695 22.28 2.07 -0.68
C ARG A 695 20.76 1.97 -0.80
N ILE A 696 19.99 2.64 0.06
CA ILE A 696 18.53 2.67 -0.02
C ILE A 696 18.05 3.31 -1.34
N ILE A 697 18.70 4.37 -1.83
CA ILE A 697 18.44 4.93 -3.18
C ILE A 697 18.61 3.83 -4.26
N ARG A 698 19.76 3.16 -4.28
CA ARG A 698 20.08 2.14 -5.30
C ARG A 698 19.08 0.98 -5.30
N ILE A 699 18.72 0.47 -4.11
CA ILE A 699 17.75 -0.63 -3.99
C ILE A 699 16.33 -0.14 -4.38
N ALA A 700 15.93 1.07 -4.00
CA ALA A 700 14.64 1.65 -4.41
C ALA A 700 14.52 1.79 -5.94
N MET A 701 15.58 2.23 -6.62
CA MET A 701 15.57 2.46 -8.07
C MET A 701 15.35 1.19 -8.90
N VAL A 702 15.61 -0.01 -8.35
CA VAL A 702 15.28 -1.29 -9.01
C VAL A 702 13.80 -1.38 -9.36
N SER A 703 12.91 -0.81 -8.55
CA SER A 703 11.47 -0.74 -8.81
C SER A 703 11.08 0.08 -10.04
N THR A 704 11.98 0.90 -10.61
CA THR A 704 11.72 1.64 -11.86
C THR A 704 12.02 0.82 -13.13
N SER A 705 12.82 -0.24 -13.03
CA SER A 705 13.36 -0.93 -14.20
C SER A 705 12.28 -1.61 -15.04
N PRO A 706 12.35 -1.53 -16.38
CA PRO A 706 11.50 -2.29 -17.30
C PRO A 706 11.95 -3.76 -17.50
N GLU A 707 13.03 -4.20 -16.86
CA GLU A 707 13.58 -5.56 -17.03
C GLU A 707 12.67 -6.66 -16.44
N PRO A 708 12.46 -7.81 -17.13
CA PRO A 708 11.67 -8.91 -16.59
C PRO A 708 12.36 -9.55 -15.35
N PRO A 709 11.64 -9.75 -14.22
CA PRO A 709 12.25 -10.19 -12.96
C PRO A 709 13.04 -11.50 -12.95
N HIS A 710 12.82 -12.38 -13.94
CA HIS A 710 13.51 -13.67 -14.10
C HIS A 710 14.31 -13.81 -15.40
N ARG A 711 14.54 -12.70 -16.14
CA ARG A 711 15.29 -12.72 -17.40
C ARG A 711 16.20 -11.50 -17.50
N ALA A 712 17.47 -11.70 -17.15
CA ALA A 712 18.50 -10.67 -17.27
C ALA A 712 18.58 -10.11 -18.70
N ALA A 713 18.51 -8.79 -18.84
CA ALA A 713 18.43 -8.09 -20.12
C ALA A 713 19.82 -7.91 -20.77
N GLY A 714 20.38 -9.02 -21.25
CA GLY A 714 21.65 -9.02 -22.00
C GLY A 714 22.91 -9.13 -21.13
N GLY A 715 24.06 -9.31 -21.79
CA GLY A 715 25.35 -9.48 -21.14
C GLY A 715 25.60 -10.89 -20.60
N THR A 716 26.15 -11.78 -21.42
CA THR A 716 26.87 -12.96 -20.90
C THR A 716 28.21 -12.51 -20.32
N ARG A 717 28.56 -12.98 -19.13
CA ARG A 717 29.83 -12.58 -18.49
C ARG A 717 31.00 -13.28 -19.19
N ALA A 718 32.08 -12.54 -19.45
CA ALA A 718 33.25 -13.09 -20.13
C ALA A 718 33.92 -14.16 -19.26
N ARG A 719 34.00 -15.41 -19.74
CA ARG A 719 34.60 -16.53 -19.01
C ARG A 719 36.09 -16.28 -18.76
N THR A 720 36.45 -16.01 -17.52
CA THR A 720 37.82 -16.06 -17.02
C THR A 720 38.33 -17.49 -17.01
N ALA A 721 39.55 -17.71 -17.46
CA ALA A 721 40.25 -18.96 -17.20
C ALA A 721 40.62 -19.00 -15.71
N ALA A 722 39.99 -19.90 -14.96
CA ALA A 722 40.23 -20.11 -13.54
C ALA A 722 40.63 -21.57 -13.29
N THR A 723 41.50 -21.77 -12.29
CA THR A 723 41.82 -23.10 -11.76
C THR A 723 40.63 -23.66 -10.97
N ALA A 724 40.74 -24.92 -10.54
CA ALA A 724 39.95 -25.38 -9.41
C ALA A 724 40.18 -24.47 -8.20
N PRO A 725 39.13 -23.96 -7.52
CA PRO A 725 39.26 -23.28 -6.25
C PRO A 725 39.34 -24.29 -5.11
N GLU A 726 40.19 -24.02 -4.12
CA GLU A 726 40.20 -24.81 -2.88
C GLU A 726 38.96 -24.48 -2.02
N PRO A 727 38.43 -25.44 -1.23
CA PRO A 727 37.25 -25.22 -0.38
C PRO A 727 37.39 -24.01 0.57
N GLU A 728 38.60 -23.73 1.06
CA GLU A 728 38.93 -22.59 1.90
C GLU A 728 38.75 -21.24 1.19
N GLN A 729 38.97 -21.19 -0.13
CA GLN A 729 38.76 -19.96 -0.92
C GLN A 729 37.26 -19.67 -1.06
N LEU A 730 36.46 -20.69 -1.36
CA LEU A 730 35.00 -20.61 -1.40
C LEU A 730 34.41 -20.25 -0.01
N LEU A 731 34.98 -20.80 1.07
CA LEU A 731 34.64 -20.43 2.45
C LEU A 731 35.00 -18.98 2.76
N SER A 732 36.12 -18.47 2.24
CA SER A 732 36.54 -17.07 2.42
C SER A 732 35.59 -16.10 1.71
N ALA A 733 35.20 -16.40 0.47
CA ALA A 733 34.20 -15.62 -0.26
C ALA A 733 32.84 -15.64 0.44
N ALA A 734 32.38 -16.81 0.91
CA ALA A 734 31.15 -16.92 1.69
C ALA A 734 31.23 -16.16 3.03
N ARG A 735 32.37 -16.15 3.72
CA ARG A 735 32.60 -15.31 4.91
C ARG A 735 32.48 -13.82 4.58
N SER A 736 33.04 -13.35 3.46
CA SER A 736 32.89 -11.97 3.01
C SER A 736 31.42 -11.58 2.79
N VAL A 737 30.63 -12.48 2.19
CA VAL A 737 29.18 -12.29 2.01
C VAL A 737 28.43 -12.32 3.36
N GLY A 738 28.83 -13.19 4.29
CA GLY A 738 28.28 -13.25 5.65
C GLY A 738 28.55 -11.99 6.46
N ASP A 739 29.78 -11.45 6.41
CA ASP A 739 30.15 -10.20 7.06
C ASP A 739 29.47 -9.00 6.41
N GLN A 740 29.27 -9.00 5.08
CA GLN A 740 28.44 -8.00 4.40
C GLN A 740 26.98 -8.05 4.88
N LEU A 741 26.37 -9.24 5.00
CA LEU A 741 25.01 -9.37 5.54
C LEU A 741 24.92 -8.91 7.00
N VAL A 742 25.90 -9.24 7.85
CA VAL A 742 25.97 -8.76 9.24
C VAL A 742 26.11 -7.22 9.28
N SER A 743 26.86 -6.62 8.36
CA SER A 743 27.00 -5.15 8.26
C SER A 743 25.77 -4.45 7.67
N LEU A 744 24.89 -5.16 6.96
CA LEU A 744 23.65 -4.64 6.38
C LEU A 744 22.44 -4.78 7.33
N ALA A 745 22.64 -5.42 8.49
CA ALA A 745 21.59 -5.74 9.45
C ALA A 745 21.23 -4.53 10.34
N TYR A 746 19.95 -4.18 10.39
CA TYR A 746 19.44 -3.27 11.42
C TYR A 746 19.09 -4.06 12.66
N ARG A 747 19.61 -3.64 13.82
CA ARG A 747 19.44 -4.34 15.10
C ARG A 747 18.74 -3.47 16.15
N HIS A 748 17.87 -4.06 16.95
CA HIS A 748 17.30 -3.41 18.14
C HIS A 748 16.68 -4.45 19.10
N GLU A 749 16.87 -4.28 20.41
CA GLU A 749 16.17 -5.07 21.45
C GLU A 749 16.19 -6.59 21.24
N GLY A 750 17.32 -7.14 20.75
CA GLY A 750 17.49 -8.57 20.47
C GLY A 750 16.83 -9.06 19.17
N ARG A 751 16.35 -8.14 18.32
CA ARG A 751 15.85 -8.42 16.98
C ARG A 751 16.79 -7.85 15.92
N THR A 752 17.05 -8.65 14.90
CA THR A 752 17.72 -8.27 13.65
C THR A 752 16.72 -8.32 12.49
N ASN A 753 16.77 -7.35 11.58
CA ASN A 753 16.11 -7.44 10.27
C ASN A 753 16.87 -6.58 9.22
N TRP A 754 16.57 -6.76 7.94
CA TRP A 754 17.14 -5.99 6.84
C TRP A 754 16.05 -5.31 6.00
N ILE A 755 16.46 -4.29 5.24
CA ILE A 755 15.68 -3.78 4.09
C ILE A 755 16.14 -4.56 2.85
N GLY A 756 15.19 -5.13 2.10
CA GLY A 756 15.42 -5.96 0.93
C GLY A 756 14.43 -5.69 -0.21
N LEU A 757 14.44 -6.57 -1.20
CA LEU A 757 13.55 -6.52 -2.36
C LEU A 757 12.61 -7.73 -2.40
N GLU A 758 11.33 -7.45 -2.49
CA GLU A 758 10.24 -8.42 -2.66
C GLU A 758 9.73 -8.36 -4.11
N LEU A 759 9.42 -9.51 -4.70
CA LEU A 759 8.84 -9.57 -6.05
C LEU A 759 7.32 -9.77 -5.97
N LEU A 760 6.56 -8.72 -6.28
CA LEU A 760 5.09 -8.74 -6.28
C LEU A 760 4.52 -9.30 -7.58
N GLY A 761 3.84 -10.44 -7.46
CA GLY A 761 3.04 -11.03 -8.54
C GLY A 761 3.81 -11.22 -9.84
N GLU A 762 5.08 -11.63 -9.71
CA GLU A 762 6.07 -11.89 -10.76
C GLU A 762 6.34 -10.74 -11.73
N ARG A 763 6.03 -9.50 -11.32
CA ARG A 763 6.02 -8.33 -12.22
C ARG A 763 6.65 -7.06 -11.64
N HIS A 764 6.58 -6.83 -10.33
CA HIS A 764 7.04 -5.56 -9.74
C HIS A 764 7.93 -5.78 -8.52
N TRP A 765 9.14 -5.23 -8.54
CA TRP A 765 10.03 -5.20 -7.37
C TRP A 765 9.55 -4.15 -6.37
N ARG A 766 9.45 -4.50 -5.09
CA ARG A 766 9.10 -3.60 -3.96
C ARG A 766 10.25 -3.56 -2.95
N LEU A 767 10.69 -2.34 -2.61
CA LEU A 767 11.52 -2.09 -1.43
C LEU A 767 10.68 -2.29 -0.15
N THR A 768 11.14 -3.13 0.76
CA THR A 768 10.44 -3.43 2.02
C THR A 768 11.43 -3.86 3.11
N PRO A 769 11.10 -3.71 4.41
CA PRO A 769 11.66 -4.58 5.45
C PRO A 769 11.38 -6.03 5.08
N MET A 770 12.35 -6.92 5.25
CA MET A 770 12.17 -8.32 4.85
C MET A 770 11.05 -8.98 5.66
N ALA A 771 10.19 -9.72 4.97
CA ALA A 771 9.14 -10.54 5.56
C ALA A 771 9.72 -11.85 6.12
N ALA A 772 8.87 -12.82 6.51
CA ALA A 772 9.33 -14.08 7.09
C ALA A 772 9.65 -15.19 6.07
N ASP A 773 9.30 -15.01 4.78
CA ASP A 773 9.47 -16.04 3.75
C ASP A 773 10.94 -16.42 3.48
N LEU A 774 11.16 -17.57 2.85
CA LEU A 774 12.51 -18.11 2.64
C LEU A 774 13.25 -17.46 1.46
N ALA A 775 12.54 -16.94 0.45
CA ALA A 775 13.15 -16.40 -0.77
C ALA A 775 13.68 -14.97 -0.63
N SER A 776 12.85 -14.10 -0.07
CA SER A 776 13.02 -12.64 0.01
C SER A 776 12.90 -12.13 1.44
N GLY A 777 12.52 -13.00 2.38
CA GLY A 777 12.38 -12.73 3.80
C GLY A 777 13.62 -13.10 4.63
N TYR A 778 13.60 -12.71 5.92
CA TYR A 778 14.73 -12.81 6.84
C TYR A 778 15.12 -14.25 7.22
N THR A 779 14.27 -15.24 6.96
CA THR A 779 14.61 -16.66 7.21
C THR A 779 15.66 -17.18 6.23
N GLY A 780 15.76 -16.60 5.02
CA GLY A 780 16.81 -16.87 4.04
C GLY A 780 18.22 -16.48 4.52
N PRO A 781 18.46 -15.21 4.89
CA PRO A 781 19.69 -14.78 5.58
C PRO A 781 19.99 -15.57 6.84
N ALA A 782 18.99 -15.86 7.68
CA ALA A 782 19.18 -16.66 8.91
C ALA A 782 19.67 -18.08 8.61
N LEU A 783 19.13 -18.74 7.58
CA LEU A 783 19.59 -20.07 7.13
C LEU A 783 21.05 -20.04 6.67
N PHE A 784 21.41 -19.10 5.79
CA PHE A 784 22.79 -18.98 5.33
C PHE A 784 23.77 -18.65 6.47
N LEU A 785 23.42 -17.71 7.36
CA LEU A 785 24.28 -17.35 8.50
C LEU A 785 24.43 -18.50 9.50
N ALA A 786 23.40 -19.33 9.69
CA ALA A 786 23.49 -20.54 10.50
C ALA A 786 24.39 -21.62 9.86
N GLN A 787 24.32 -21.82 8.54
CA GLN A 787 25.21 -22.70 7.80
C GLN A 787 26.67 -22.22 7.89
N LEU A 788 26.89 -20.91 7.74
CA LEU A 788 28.20 -20.29 7.89
C LEU A 788 28.73 -20.43 9.33
N ALA A 789 27.89 -20.26 10.35
CA ALA A 789 28.26 -20.50 11.74
C ALA A 789 28.68 -21.96 11.97
N ALA A 790 27.90 -22.93 11.51
CA ALA A 790 28.16 -24.36 11.69
C ALA A 790 29.43 -24.87 10.96
N LEU A 791 29.86 -24.19 9.90
CA LEU A 791 31.15 -24.45 9.24
C LEU A 791 32.34 -23.73 9.90
N THR A 792 32.13 -22.56 10.51
CA THR A 792 33.23 -21.67 10.92
C THR A 792 33.44 -21.52 12.42
N GLY A 793 32.47 -21.90 13.26
CA GLY A 793 32.47 -21.66 14.71
C GLY A 793 32.31 -20.19 15.12
N ALA A 794 31.99 -19.29 14.18
CA ALA A 794 31.94 -17.85 14.45
C ALA A 794 30.56 -17.41 14.97
N GLU A 795 30.46 -17.20 16.28
CA GLU A 795 29.19 -16.90 16.98
C GLU A 795 28.45 -15.67 16.43
N ARG A 796 29.15 -14.67 15.86
CA ARG A 796 28.51 -13.48 15.27
C ARG A 796 27.46 -13.79 14.18
N TYR A 797 27.61 -14.90 13.48
CA TYR A 797 26.63 -15.36 12.48
C TYR A 797 25.47 -16.12 13.12
N ALA A 798 25.75 -16.92 14.17
CA ALA A 798 24.73 -17.65 14.93
C ALA A 798 23.82 -16.69 15.72
N GLU A 799 24.39 -15.67 16.35
CA GLU A 799 23.67 -14.57 17.01
C GLU A 799 22.72 -13.88 16.01
N ALA A 800 23.24 -13.38 14.88
CA ALA A 800 22.44 -12.69 13.86
C ALA A 800 21.33 -13.58 13.28
N ALA A 801 21.57 -14.90 13.11
CA ALA A 801 20.55 -15.85 12.70
C ALA A 801 19.44 -16.04 13.76
N ARG A 802 19.79 -16.12 15.06
CA ARG A 802 18.78 -16.20 16.14
C ARG A 802 17.98 -14.91 16.29
N GLU A 803 18.64 -13.75 16.28
CA GLU A 803 17.98 -12.44 16.36
C GLU A 803 17.05 -12.16 15.16
N ALA A 804 17.35 -12.71 13.97
CA ALA A 804 16.49 -12.64 12.80
C ALA A 804 15.22 -13.51 12.96
N LEU A 805 15.31 -14.64 13.66
CA LEU A 805 14.19 -15.55 13.90
C LEU A 805 13.37 -15.20 15.15
N ALA A 806 13.88 -14.37 16.05
CA ALA A 806 13.21 -13.88 17.26
C ALA A 806 11.75 -13.37 17.08
N PRO A 807 11.34 -12.66 16.00
CA PRO A 807 9.96 -12.23 15.83
C PRO A 807 8.98 -13.32 15.37
N VAL A 808 9.47 -14.50 14.96
CA VAL A 808 8.64 -15.55 14.34
C VAL A 808 7.51 -16.07 15.25
N PRO A 809 7.69 -16.31 16.56
CA PRO A 809 6.59 -16.78 17.42
C PRO A 809 5.36 -15.86 17.40
N GLY A 810 5.57 -14.55 17.56
CA GLY A 810 4.48 -13.56 17.53
C GLY A 810 3.80 -13.45 16.17
N LEU A 811 4.51 -13.74 15.07
CA LEU A 811 3.91 -13.88 13.74
C LEU A 811 3.03 -15.13 13.66
N LEU A 812 3.49 -16.27 14.16
CA LEU A 812 2.71 -17.52 14.15
C LEU A 812 1.44 -17.39 15.01
N ASP A 813 1.52 -16.77 16.18
CA ASP A 813 0.35 -16.47 17.02
C ASP A 813 -0.64 -15.52 16.31
N ALA A 814 -0.14 -14.46 15.66
CA ALA A 814 -0.95 -13.51 14.90
C ALA A 814 -1.54 -14.07 13.59
N LEU A 815 -1.07 -15.22 13.11
CA LEU A 815 -1.64 -15.98 12.00
C LEU A 815 -2.62 -17.05 12.50
N HIS A 816 -2.38 -17.66 13.65
CA HIS A 816 -3.33 -18.58 14.29
C HIS A 816 -4.67 -17.88 14.60
N GLY A 817 -4.63 -16.62 15.02
CA GLY A 817 -5.82 -15.78 15.20
C GLY A 817 -6.51 -15.30 13.90
N ARG A 818 -5.96 -15.60 12.71
CA ARG A 818 -6.45 -15.15 11.40
C ARG A 818 -6.43 -16.26 10.35
N MET A 819 -7.11 -17.36 10.66
CA MET A 819 -7.09 -18.56 9.80
C MET A 819 -7.60 -18.32 8.36
N ASP A 820 -8.47 -17.33 8.14
CA ASP A 820 -8.96 -16.96 6.80
C ASP A 820 -7.84 -16.44 5.87
N ASP A 821 -6.78 -15.82 6.42
CA ASP A 821 -5.66 -15.28 5.63
C ASP A 821 -4.71 -16.39 5.12
N LEU A 822 -4.76 -17.59 5.71
CA LEU A 822 -3.83 -18.69 5.40
C LEU A 822 -3.95 -19.20 3.95
N ALA A 823 -5.13 -19.04 3.34
CA ALA A 823 -5.37 -19.40 1.93
C ALA A 823 -4.57 -18.52 0.94
N VAL A 824 -4.18 -17.31 1.36
CA VAL A 824 -3.41 -16.34 0.55
C VAL A 824 -1.90 -16.53 0.76
N LEU A 825 -1.49 -16.88 1.99
CA LEU A 825 -0.08 -17.12 2.33
C LEU A 825 0.46 -18.46 1.82
N GLY A 826 -0.40 -19.48 1.72
CA GLY A 826 -0.06 -20.77 1.15
C GLY A 826 0.93 -21.62 1.97
N SER A 827 1.14 -22.85 1.49
CA SER A 827 2.05 -23.83 2.10
C SER A 827 3.46 -23.78 1.52
N GLY A 828 3.71 -22.98 0.47
CA GLY A 828 4.92 -22.98 -0.35
C GLY A 828 6.27 -22.95 0.36
N ALA A 829 7.29 -23.45 -0.34
CA ALA A 829 8.65 -23.58 0.18
C ALA A 829 9.44 -22.27 0.21
N PHE A 830 9.09 -21.32 -0.66
CA PHE A 830 9.90 -20.11 -0.88
C PHE A 830 9.14 -18.82 -0.57
N ALA A 831 7.81 -18.81 -0.75
CA ALA A 831 6.94 -17.66 -0.48
C ALA A 831 5.80 -17.98 0.52
N GLY A 832 5.84 -19.15 1.19
CA GLY A 832 4.76 -19.62 2.07
C GLY A 832 5.25 -20.23 3.39
N LEU A 833 4.30 -20.79 4.16
CA LEU A 833 4.54 -21.25 5.53
C LEU A 833 5.41 -22.51 5.64
N GLY A 834 5.50 -23.33 4.58
CA GLY A 834 6.39 -24.49 4.54
C GLY A 834 7.86 -24.10 4.62
N GLY A 835 8.25 -23.04 3.88
CA GLY A 835 9.61 -22.50 3.92
C GLY A 835 10.04 -22.03 5.31
N ILE A 836 9.12 -21.40 6.05
CA ILE A 836 9.33 -20.97 7.44
C ILE A 836 9.52 -22.19 8.35
N ALA A 837 8.69 -23.23 8.21
CA ALA A 837 8.82 -24.46 9.00
C ALA A 837 10.15 -25.19 8.72
N TYR A 838 10.59 -25.26 7.46
CA TYR A 838 11.91 -25.80 7.06
C TYR A 838 13.05 -24.99 7.67
N ALA A 839 13.05 -23.66 7.51
CA ALA A 839 14.12 -22.80 8.04
C ALA A 839 14.26 -22.91 9.57
N LEU A 840 13.15 -22.99 10.31
CA LEU A 840 13.17 -23.18 11.76
C LEU A 840 13.72 -24.55 12.17
N ALA A 841 13.36 -25.62 11.45
CA ALA A 841 13.90 -26.95 11.71
C ALA A 841 15.41 -27.02 11.41
N GLU A 842 15.83 -26.44 10.29
CA GLU A 842 17.21 -26.46 9.78
C GLU A 842 18.16 -25.55 10.59
N VAL A 843 17.80 -24.29 10.84
CA VAL A 843 18.59 -23.39 11.70
C VAL A 843 18.65 -23.90 13.14
N GLY A 844 17.52 -24.40 13.64
CA GLY A 844 17.46 -25.07 14.94
C GLY A 844 18.35 -26.32 14.99
N ALA A 845 18.44 -27.10 13.91
CA ALA A 845 19.37 -28.23 13.82
C ALA A 845 20.83 -27.73 13.86
N LEU A 846 21.20 -26.81 12.96
CA LEU A 846 22.55 -26.27 12.75
C LEU A 846 23.18 -25.60 13.98
N LEU A 847 22.38 -24.88 14.79
CA LEU A 847 22.86 -24.11 15.95
C LEU A 847 22.65 -24.79 17.31
N ASP A 848 22.21 -26.05 17.32
CA ASP A 848 21.68 -26.81 18.47
C ASP A 848 20.61 -26.08 19.31
N ASP A 849 19.92 -25.10 18.71
CA ASP A 849 19.04 -24.20 19.43
C ASP A 849 17.66 -24.83 19.70
N ARG A 850 17.46 -25.24 20.96
CA ARG A 850 16.20 -25.84 21.43
C ARG A 850 14.99 -24.92 21.32
N THR A 851 15.20 -23.60 21.38
CA THR A 851 14.12 -22.60 21.29
C THR A 851 13.64 -22.51 19.85
N VAL A 852 14.55 -22.36 18.89
CA VAL A 852 14.25 -22.32 17.44
C VAL A 852 13.63 -23.65 16.97
N ARG A 853 14.17 -24.80 17.41
CA ARG A 853 13.57 -26.14 17.16
C ARG A 853 12.14 -26.27 17.70
N GLY A 854 11.79 -25.54 18.75
CA GLY A 854 10.43 -25.49 19.30
C GLY A 854 9.43 -24.84 18.34
N TRP A 855 9.81 -23.72 17.73
CA TRP A 855 8.95 -22.92 16.84
C TRP A 855 8.57 -23.63 15.54
N ALA A 856 9.39 -24.58 15.08
CA ALA A 856 9.09 -25.41 13.91
C ALA A 856 7.76 -26.19 14.05
N GLY A 857 7.32 -26.52 15.28
CA GLY A 857 6.06 -27.22 15.53
C GLY A 857 4.82 -26.39 15.14
N PRO A 858 4.59 -25.21 15.75
CA PRO A 858 3.52 -24.30 15.35
C PRO A 858 3.56 -23.88 13.88
N ALA A 859 4.76 -23.64 13.32
CA ALA A 859 4.92 -23.36 11.88
C ALA A 859 4.45 -24.51 11.00
N THR A 860 4.79 -25.77 11.36
CA THR A 860 4.29 -26.98 10.67
C THR A 860 2.75 -27.01 10.67
N LEU A 861 2.11 -26.76 11.82
CA LEU A 861 0.64 -26.80 11.94
C LEU A 861 -0.04 -25.75 11.04
N LEU A 862 0.49 -24.53 10.98
CA LEU A 862 -0.03 -23.48 10.11
C LEU A 862 0.22 -23.75 8.63
N ALA A 863 1.38 -24.32 8.26
CA ALA A 863 1.64 -24.78 6.89
C ALA A 863 0.66 -25.89 6.46
N CYS A 864 0.37 -26.85 7.34
CA CYS A 864 -0.64 -27.89 7.10
C CYS A 864 -2.06 -27.32 6.92
N ALA A 865 -2.41 -26.25 7.65
CA ALA A 865 -3.70 -25.58 7.49
C ALA A 865 -3.77 -24.78 6.17
N ALA A 866 -2.72 -24.01 5.85
CA ALA A 866 -2.63 -23.29 4.58
C ALA A 866 -2.71 -24.23 3.37
N GLY A 867 -2.04 -25.38 3.41
CA GLY A 867 -2.11 -26.39 2.33
C GLY A 867 -3.51 -26.94 2.05
N THR A 868 -4.39 -26.93 3.06
CA THR A 868 -5.82 -27.30 2.89
C THR A 868 -6.72 -26.16 2.41
N ALA A 869 -6.25 -24.91 2.44
CA ALA A 869 -7.05 -23.72 2.13
C ALA A 869 -6.60 -22.97 0.86
N GLU A 870 -5.33 -23.07 0.48
CA GLU A 870 -4.75 -22.41 -0.69
C GLU A 870 -5.30 -22.91 -2.03
N THR A 871 -5.08 -22.17 -3.12
CA THR A 871 -5.39 -22.61 -4.50
C THR A 871 -4.14 -22.94 -5.34
N GLY A 872 -2.94 -22.54 -4.90
CA GLY A 872 -1.68 -22.74 -5.63
C GLY A 872 -1.15 -24.18 -5.60
N HIS A 873 -0.36 -24.53 -6.62
CA HIS A 873 0.21 -25.87 -6.78
C HIS A 873 1.74 -25.91 -6.97
N GLY A 874 2.39 -24.78 -7.27
CA GLY A 874 3.83 -24.70 -7.51
C GLY A 874 4.69 -24.93 -6.27
N VAL A 875 6.01 -24.90 -6.47
CA VAL A 875 7.01 -25.07 -5.39
C VAL A 875 7.23 -23.79 -4.60
N ARG A 876 7.16 -22.61 -5.24
CA ARG A 876 7.44 -21.35 -4.55
C ARG A 876 6.30 -20.94 -3.62
N GLY A 877 5.08 -20.78 -4.13
CA GLY A 877 3.92 -20.38 -3.33
C GLY A 877 3.02 -21.52 -2.81
N GLY A 878 2.95 -22.66 -3.49
CA GLY A 878 1.86 -23.63 -3.33
C GLY A 878 2.21 -25.03 -2.81
N ALA A 879 1.27 -25.95 -3.02
CA ALA A 879 1.26 -27.29 -2.43
C ALA A 879 2.49 -28.17 -2.73
N ALA A 880 3.17 -28.02 -3.88
CA ALA A 880 4.40 -28.78 -4.14
C ALA A 880 5.56 -28.31 -3.24
N GLY A 881 5.56 -27.02 -2.89
CA GLY A 881 6.48 -26.44 -1.92
C GLY A 881 6.18 -26.89 -0.50
N GLY A 882 4.90 -26.88 -0.11
CA GLY A 882 4.43 -27.45 1.16
C GLY A 882 4.83 -28.90 1.31
N LEU A 883 4.56 -29.73 0.29
CA LEU A 883 4.95 -31.14 0.24
C LEU A 883 6.45 -31.35 0.51
N ALA A 884 7.31 -30.68 -0.25
CA ALA A 884 8.76 -30.83 -0.11
C ALA A 884 9.28 -30.29 1.23
N SER A 885 8.76 -29.15 1.71
CA SER A 885 9.15 -28.55 2.99
C SER A 885 8.75 -29.42 4.18
N LEU A 886 7.51 -29.93 4.18
CA LEU A 886 6.99 -30.78 5.25
C LEU A 886 7.69 -32.14 5.28
N LEU A 887 8.11 -32.68 4.13
CA LEU A 887 9.00 -33.85 4.08
C LEU A 887 10.39 -33.56 4.68
N ALA A 888 10.98 -32.40 4.41
CA ALA A 888 12.27 -32.00 5.00
C ALA A 888 12.16 -31.81 6.53
N VAL A 889 11.09 -31.15 7.00
CA VAL A 889 10.78 -31.02 8.44
C VAL A 889 10.55 -32.39 9.07
N TYR A 890 9.82 -33.30 8.42
CA TYR A 890 9.60 -34.66 8.92
C TYR A 890 10.92 -35.42 9.08
N ARG A 891 11.79 -35.42 8.06
CA ARG A 891 13.12 -36.05 8.12
C ARG A 891 14.01 -35.48 9.24
N THR A 892 13.88 -34.19 9.52
CA THR A 892 14.71 -33.48 10.52
C THR A 892 14.16 -33.57 11.95
N THR A 893 12.85 -33.77 12.13
CA THR A 893 12.18 -33.65 13.45
C THR A 893 11.32 -34.85 13.86
N GLY A 894 11.06 -35.81 12.97
CA GLY A 894 10.18 -36.96 13.22
C GLY A 894 8.69 -36.62 13.42
N ARG A 895 8.26 -35.38 13.23
CA ARG A 895 6.90 -34.90 13.55
C ARG A 895 5.84 -35.52 12.63
N ALA A 896 4.96 -36.34 13.19
CA ALA A 896 3.84 -36.96 12.46
C ALA A 896 2.83 -35.94 11.88
N GLU A 897 2.80 -34.70 12.39
CA GLU A 897 2.05 -33.58 11.81
C GLU A 897 2.57 -33.23 10.41
N ALA A 898 3.89 -33.24 10.22
CA ALA A 898 4.53 -32.86 8.96
C ALA A 898 4.29 -33.93 7.89
N TRP A 899 4.37 -35.23 8.24
CA TRP A 899 3.99 -36.31 7.32
C TRP A 899 2.53 -36.19 6.84
N ARG A 900 1.58 -36.02 7.77
CA ARG A 900 0.15 -35.87 7.44
C ARG A 900 -0.15 -34.60 6.62
N GLY A 901 0.66 -33.55 6.77
CA GLY A 901 0.59 -32.36 5.92
C GLY A 901 1.10 -32.61 4.50
N ALA A 902 2.26 -33.27 4.39
CA ALA A 902 2.82 -33.71 3.11
C ALA A 902 1.85 -34.63 2.34
N GLU A 903 1.28 -35.62 3.02
CA GLU A 903 0.29 -36.55 2.47
C GLU A 903 -0.89 -35.83 1.81
N ARG A 904 -1.51 -34.86 2.50
CA ARG A 904 -2.59 -34.02 1.94
C ARG A 904 -2.16 -33.18 0.74
N CYS A 905 -0.94 -32.66 0.75
CA CYS A 905 -0.38 -31.93 -0.39
C CYS A 905 -0.20 -32.88 -1.59
N ALA A 906 0.26 -34.11 -1.36
CA ALA A 906 0.44 -35.12 -2.41
C ALA A 906 -0.91 -35.62 -2.97
N GLU A 907 -1.91 -35.92 -2.13
CA GLU A 907 -3.29 -36.27 -2.51
C GLU A 907 -3.86 -35.24 -3.50
N ARG A 908 -3.76 -33.97 -3.13
CA ARG A 908 -4.21 -32.82 -3.91
C ARG A 908 -3.45 -32.69 -5.25
N LEU A 909 -2.12 -32.77 -5.22
CA LEU A 909 -1.29 -32.62 -6.42
C LEU A 909 -1.50 -33.78 -7.42
N ALA A 910 -1.80 -34.99 -6.94
CA ALA A 910 -2.08 -36.14 -7.79
C ALA A 910 -3.37 -36.00 -8.64
N VAL A 911 -4.34 -35.20 -8.18
CA VAL A 911 -5.59 -34.92 -8.90
C VAL A 911 -5.63 -33.53 -9.55
N ALA A 912 -4.61 -32.69 -9.34
CA ALA A 912 -4.54 -31.35 -9.89
C ALA A 912 -4.35 -31.36 -11.42
N THR A 913 -4.92 -30.37 -12.10
CA THR A 913 -4.56 -30.10 -13.51
C THR A 913 -3.15 -29.52 -13.56
N LEU A 914 -2.25 -30.17 -14.29
CA LEU A 914 -0.85 -29.74 -14.42
C LEU A 914 -0.76 -28.38 -15.13
N PRO A 915 0.13 -27.47 -14.70
CA PRO A 915 0.41 -26.23 -15.40
C PRO A 915 0.85 -26.45 -16.85
N ALA A 916 0.59 -25.45 -17.70
CA ALA A 916 1.18 -25.38 -19.03
C ALA A 916 2.71 -25.15 -18.96
N ALA A 917 3.19 -24.41 -17.95
CA ALA A 917 4.61 -24.15 -17.78
C ALA A 917 5.40 -25.41 -17.37
N GLY A 918 6.58 -25.61 -17.98
CA GLY A 918 7.51 -26.70 -17.63
C GLY A 918 8.40 -26.44 -16.40
N GLY A 919 8.61 -25.18 -16.00
CA GLY A 919 9.61 -24.79 -14.99
C GLY A 919 9.44 -25.39 -13.58
N PHE A 920 10.46 -25.22 -12.73
CA PHE A 920 10.48 -25.80 -11.38
C PHE A 920 9.68 -24.99 -10.36
N ALA A 921 9.75 -23.66 -10.40
CA ALA A 921 9.22 -22.82 -9.32
C ALA A 921 7.68 -22.83 -9.25
N GLU A 922 7.00 -22.75 -10.40
CA GLU A 922 5.52 -22.71 -10.51
C GLU A 922 4.97 -23.67 -11.60
N GLY A 923 5.83 -24.47 -12.23
CA GLY A 923 5.47 -25.34 -13.34
C GLY A 923 5.39 -26.83 -12.99
N SER A 924 5.19 -27.64 -14.02
CA SER A 924 4.98 -29.08 -13.92
C SER A 924 6.21 -29.87 -13.43
N ALA A 925 7.44 -29.37 -13.61
CA ALA A 925 8.64 -30.03 -13.08
C ALA A 925 8.64 -30.06 -11.55
N GLY A 926 8.33 -28.94 -10.90
CA GLY A 926 8.29 -28.83 -9.44
C GLY A 926 7.23 -29.72 -8.79
N ILE A 927 6.07 -29.84 -9.44
CA ILE A 927 4.99 -30.76 -9.03
C ILE A 927 5.46 -32.22 -9.15
N GLY A 928 6.07 -32.59 -10.28
CA GLY A 928 6.56 -33.95 -10.50
C GLY A 928 7.64 -34.35 -9.52
N TRP A 929 8.60 -33.45 -9.30
CA TRP A 929 9.67 -33.56 -8.32
C TRP A 929 9.15 -33.81 -6.89
N ALA A 930 8.25 -32.97 -6.40
CA ALA A 930 7.71 -33.11 -5.04
C ALA A 930 6.92 -34.42 -4.85
N LEU A 931 6.11 -34.82 -5.84
CA LEU A 931 5.39 -36.09 -5.85
C LEU A 931 6.32 -37.32 -5.84
N LEU A 932 7.42 -37.27 -6.61
CA LEU A 932 8.41 -38.36 -6.65
C LEU A 932 9.20 -38.47 -5.35
N ARG A 933 9.53 -37.34 -4.70
CA ARG A 933 10.13 -37.34 -3.34
C ARG A 933 9.19 -37.90 -2.29
N PHE A 934 7.88 -37.66 -2.39
CA PHE A 934 6.89 -38.26 -1.49
C PHE A 934 6.77 -39.77 -1.72
N ALA A 935 6.65 -40.21 -2.98
CA ALA A 935 6.61 -41.63 -3.33
C ALA A 935 7.86 -42.38 -2.84
N GLY A 936 9.06 -41.83 -3.09
CA GLY A 936 10.34 -42.39 -2.63
C GLY A 936 10.55 -42.34 -1.11
N ALA A 937 9.79 -41.51 -0.38
CA ALA A 937 9.75 -41.51 1.08
C ALA A 937 8.75 -42.52 1.67
N GLY A 938 8.08 -43.33 0.84
CA GLY A 938 7.09 -44.33 1.26
C GLY A 938 5.63 -43.94 0.97
N GLY A 939 5.37 -42.79 0.35
CA GLY A 939 4.02 -42.29 0.07
C GLY A 939 3.19 -43.15 -0.90
N GLY A 940 3.83 -44.01 -1.70
CA GLY A 940 3.14 -45.01 -2.53
C GLY A 940 3.11 -44.74 -4.04
N GLU A 941 2.72 -45.78 -4.78
CA GLU A 941 2.87 -45.91 -6.24
C GLU A 941 2.07 -44.88 -7.04
N GLN A 942 0.87 -44.51 -6.58
CA GLN A 942 0.02 -43.51 -7.25
C GLN A 942 0.73 -42.16 -7.44
N TYR A 943 1.52 -41.73 -6.45
CA TYR A 943 2.29 -40.49 -6.51
C TYR A 943 3.53 -40.62 -7.40
N ARG A 944 4.13 -41.81 -7.50
CA ARG A 944 5.22 -42.09 -8.47
C ARG A 944 4.71 -41.93 -9.91
N THR A 945 3.57 -42.56 -10.21
CA THR A 945 2.94 -42.49 -11.53
C THR A 945 2.48 -41.05 -11.87
N ALA A 946 1.86 -40.34 -10.94
CA ALA A 946 1.48 -38.93 -11.14
C ALA A 946 2.70 -38.01 -11.33
N GLY A 947 3.76 -38.24 -10.56
CA GLY A 947 5.00 -37.45 -10.63
C GLY A 947 5.78 -37.63 -11.93
N LEU A 948 5.91 -38.87 -12.42
CA LEU A 948 6.52 -39.13 -13.74
C LEU A 948 5.72 -38.47 -14.88
N ARG A 949 4.38 -38.53 -14.83
CA ARG A 949 3.51 -37.84 -15.81
C ARG A 949 3.76 -36.32 -15.82
N ALA A 950 4.00 -35.72 -14.66
CA ALA A 950 4.31 -34.30 -14.54
C ALA A 950 5.70 -33.95 -15.08
N LEU A 951 6.74 -34.75 -14.80
CA LEU A 951 8.08 -34.53 -15.37
C LEU A 951 8.11 -34.72 -16.88
N ARG A 952 7.43 -35.74 -17.44
CA ARG A 952 7.35 -35.93 -18.89
C ARG A 952 6.64 -34.76 -19.59
N ARG A 953 5.62 -34.17 -18.97
CA ARG A 953 5.02 -32.91 -19.46
C ARG A 953 6.05 -31.77 -19.44
N ALA A 954 6.76 -31.60 -18.33
CA ALA A 954 7.75 -30.53 -18.18
C ALA A 954 8.89 -30.61 -19.21
N ALA A 955 9.38 -31.81 -19.50
CA ALA A 955 10.41 -32.08 -20.49
C ALA A 955 9.99 -31.69 -21.93
N VAL A 956 8.69 -31.72 -22.24
CA VAL A 956 8.12 -31.30 -23.53
C VAL A 956 7.80 -29.79 -23.56
N GLU A 957 7.26 -29.23 -22.47
CA GLU A 957 6.78 -27.85 -22.40
C GLU A 957 7.88 -26.80 -22.12
N VAL A 958 9.11 -27.22 -21.77
CA VAL A 958 10.19 -26.29 -21.44
C VAL A 958 10.84 -25.69 -22.70
N THR A 959 10.42 -24.47 -23.03
CA THR A 959 10.81 -23.72 -24.25
C THR A 959 12.23 -23.16 -24.25
N GLY A 960 13.12 -23.67 -23.37
CA GLY A 960 14.53 -23.30 -23.27
C GLY A 960 14.88 -22.49 -22.02
N GLY A 961 16.03 -21.80 -22.05
CA GLY A 961 16.55 -21.04 -20.91
C GLY A 961 17.30 -21.90 -19.87
N ARG A 962 18.18 -21.25 -19.09
CA ARG A 962 19.11 -21.90 -18.13
C ARG A 962 18.82 -21.56 -16.65
N ALA A 963 17.73 -20.87 -16.36
CA ALA A 963 17.29 -20.61 -14.99
C ALA A 963 16.77 -21.88 -14.30
N TRP A 964 16.84 -21.94 -12.98
CA TRP A 964 16.17 -22.99 -12.19
C TRP A 964 14.66 -22.74 -12.12
N CYS A 965 14.21 -21.49 -11.97
CA CYS A 965 12.78 -21.18 -11.78
C CYS A 965 11.90 -21.54 -13.00
N GLU A 966 12.23 -21.03 -14.19
CA GLU A 966 11.47 -21.21 -15.44
C GLU A 966 12.12 -22.21 -16.43
N GLY A 967 13.44 -22.41 -16.35
CA GLY A 967 14.24 -22.99 -17.45
C GLY A 967 14.57 -24.48 -17.33
N ALA A 968 15.30 -24.97 -18.33
CA ALA A 968 15.68 -26.38 -18.46
C ALA A 968 16.54 -26.90 -17.30
N THR A 969 17.32 -26.03 -16.64
CA THR A 969 18.11 -26.37 -15.45
C THR A 969 17.22 -26.88 -14.31
N GLY A 970 16.05 -26.27 -14.11
CA GLY A 970 15.08 -26.73 -13.11
C GLY A 970 14.51 -28.10 -13.45
N VAL A 971 14.12 -28.32 -14.71
CA VAL A 971 13.60 -29.62 -15.20
C VAL A 971 14.65 -30.72 -15.08
N ALA A 972 15.90 -30.43 -15.45
CA ALA A 972 17.03 -31.35 -15.31
C ALA A 972 17.30 -31.72 -13.85
N LEU A 973 17.25 -30.74 -12.92
CA LEU A 973 17.43 -30.98 -11.49
C LEU A 973 16.28 -31.81 -10.90
N ALA A 974 15.04 -31.58 -11.34
CA ALA A 974 13.86 -32.37 -10.96
C ALA A 974 13.94 -33.84 -11.38
N ILE A 975 14.55 -34.13 -12.54
CA ILE A 975 14.82 -35.50 -13.00
C ILE A 975 16.00 -36.09 -12.19
N ALA A 976 17.08 -35.33 -12.04
CA ALA A 976 18.33 -35.80 -11.41
C ALA A 976 18.17 -36.18 -9.93
N ASP A 977 17.37 -35.44 -9.15
CA ASP A 977 17.06 -35.74 -7.73
C ASP A 977 16.06 -36.90 -7.55
N SER A 978 15.57 -37.50 -8.64
CA SER A 978 14.56 -38.56 -8.63
C SER A 978 15.06 -39.88 -9.23
N PRO A 979 15.39 -40.90 -8.40
CA PRO A 979 15.78 -42.23 -8.88
C PRO A 979 14.72 -42.89 -9.78
N ALA A 980 13.44 -42.58 -9.57
CA ALA A 980 12.35 -43.08 -10.39
C ALA A 980 12.27 -42.40 -11.77
N ALA A 981 12.77 -41.17 -11.91
CA ALA A 981 12.87 -40.47 -13.19
C ALA A 981 14.17 -40.83 -13.94
N LEU A 982 15.26 -41.10 -13.21
CA LEU A 982 16.49 -41.68 -13.80
C LEU A 982 16.29 -43.11 -14.32
N ALA A 983 15.27 -43.83 -13.83
CA ALA A 983 14.85 -45.14 -14.33
C ALA A 983 13.80 -45.06 -15.46
N ASP A 984 13.42 -43.85 -15.90
CA ASP A 984 12.47 -43.59 -16.98
C ASP A 984 13.26 -43.20 -18.25
N PRO A 985 13.32 -44.05 -19.30
CA PRO A 985 14.21 -43.83 -20.44
C PRO A 985 14.03 -42.46 -21.11
N ASP A 986 12.78 -42.02 -21.31
CA ASP A 986 12.46 -40.74 -21.95
C ASP A 986 13.05 -39.55 -21.17
N LEU A 987 13.07 -39.64 -19.83
CA LEU A 987 13.59 -38.59 -18.95
C LEU A 987 15.11 -38.69 -18.76
N ALA A 988 15.65 -39.90 -18.72
CA ALA A 988 17.08 -40.15 -18.63
C ALA A 988 17.82 -39.68 -19.90
N ASP A 989 17.29 -40.00 -21.09
CA ASP A 989 17.85 -39.56 -22.36
C ASP A 989 17.71 -38.04 -22.54
N TRP A 990 16.55 -37.46 -22.16
CA TRP A 990 16.34 -36.01 -22.17
C TRP A 990 17.33 -35.26 -21.27
N LEU A 991 17.64 -35.83 -20.10
CA LEU A 991 18.65 -35.30 -19.17
C LEU A 991 20.05 -35.45 -19.75
N ALA A 992 20.40 -36.61 -20.33
CA ALA A 992 21.71 -36.85 -20.93
C ALA A 992 22.00 -35.89 -22.09
N GLU A 993 21.02 -35.63 -22.97
CA GLU A 993 21.13 -34.66 -24.07
C GLU A 993 21.44 -33.24 -23.55
N ARG A 994 20.85 -32.85 -22.41
CA ARG A 994 20.90 -31.48 -21.87
C ARG A 994 21.93 -31.26 -20.77
N ALA A 995 22.49 -32.31 -20.17
CA ALA A 995 23.50 -32.20 -19.11
C ALA A 995 24.89 -31.77 -19.61
N GLY A 996 25.26 -32.11 -20.85
CA GLY A 996 26.57 -31.75 -21.43
C GLY A 996 26.68 -30.29 -21.88
N GLY A 997 25.63 -29.75 -22.52
CA GLY A 997 25.63 -28.41 -23.11
C GLY A 997 25.98 -27.22 -22.18
N PRO A 998 25.61 -27.23 -20.89
CA PRO A 998 25.92 -26.11 -19.99
C PRO A 998 27.40 -25.92 -19.66
N VAL A 999 28.23 -26.98 -19.72
CA VAL A 999 29.64 -26.95 -19.28
C VAL A 999 30.46 -25.91 -20.04
N ASP A 1000 30.37 -25.92 -21.37
CA ASP A 1000 31.10 -24.99 -22.26
C ASP A 1000 30.31 -23.72 -22.59
N SER A 1001 29.04 -23.64 -22.19
CA SER A 1001 28.22 -22.43 -22.36
C SER A 1001 28.83 -21.19 -21.68
N ALA A 1002 28.57 -20.00 -22.22
CA ALA A 1002 29.01 -18.73 -21.61
C ALA A 1002 28.42 -18.54 -20.20
N ALA A 1003 29.03 -17.70 -19.37
CA ALA A 1003 28.46 -17.38 -18.05
C ALA A 1003 27.14 -16.60 -18.19
N LEU A 1004 26.22 -16.86 -17.27
CA LEU A 1004 25.00 -16.07 -17.05
C LEU A 1004 25.35 -14.64 -16.60
N ALA A 1005 24.34 -13.77 -16.58
CA ALA A 1005 24.52 -12.35 -16.25
C ALA A 1005 24.72 -12.14 -14.75
N ASP A 1006 23.97 -12.89 -13.93
CA ASP A 1006 23.98 -12.85 -12.47
C ASP A 1006 24.42 -14.17 -11.83
N ASP A 1007 24.75 -14.10 -10.54
CA ASP A 1007 25.33 -15.20 -9.78
C ASP A 1007 24.28 -15.94 -8.92
N SER A 1008 22.98 -15.62 -9.02
CA SER A 1008 21.94 -16.05 -8.07
C SER A 1008 21.51 -17.54 -8.16
N LEU A 1009 20.80 -18.00 -7.13
CA LEU A 1009 20.20 -19.36 -7.09
C LEU A 1009 18.99 -19.51 -8.01
N CYS A 1010 18.17 -18.45 -8.18
CA CYS A 1010 16.91 -18.53 -8.92
C CYS A 1010 17.10 -18.69 -10.43
N HIS A 1011 17.97 -17.84 -11.00
CA HIS A 1011 18.15 -17.72 -12.45
C HIS A 1011 19.60 -17.46 -12.91
N GLY A 1012 20.55 -17.36 -11.96
CA GLY A 1012 21.98 -17.14 -12.22
C GLY A 1012 22.87 -18.39 -12.15
N GLU A 1013 24.18 -18.18 -12.11
CA GLU A 1013 25.19 -19.25 -12.16
C GLU A 1013 25.07 -20.28 -11.03
N LEU A 1014 24.66 -19.91 -9.82
CA LEU A 1014 24.58 -20.86 -8.72
C LEU A 1014 23.41 -21.85 -8.86
N GLY A 1015 22.31 -21.45 -9.49
CA GLY A 1015 21.23 -22.36 -9.88
C GLY A 1015 21.68 -23.42 -10.89
N LEU A 1016 22.66 -23.09 -11.75
CA LEU A 1016 23.29 -24.04 -12.68
C LEU A 1016 24.37 -24.91 -11.99
N LEU A 1017 25.14 -24.33 -11.08
CA LEU A 1017 26.15 -25.08 -10.31
C LEU A 1017 25.52 -26.14 -9.39
N GLU A 1018 24.30 -25.94 -8.88
CA GLU A 1018 23.57 -26.97 -8.14
C GLU A 1018 23.26 -28.20 -9.00
N LEU A 1019 22.91 -28.00 -10.28
CA LEU A 1019 22.72 -29.10 -11.24
C LEU A 1019 24.05 -29.78 -11.57
N LEU A 1020 25.09 -29.02 -11.91
CA LEU A 1020 26.41 -29.57 -12.26
C LEU A 1020 27.07 -30.31 -11.09
N GLY A 1021 26.74 -29.93 -9.84
CA GLY A 1021 27.18 -30.59 -8.62
C GLY A 1021 26.29 -31.75 -8.17
N HIS A 1022 25.25 -32.11 -8.93
CA HIS A 1022 24.31 -33.15 -8.52
C HIS A 1022 24.92 -34.56 -8.72
N PRO A 1023 24.89 -35.46 -7.70
CA PRO A 1023 25.55 -36.77 -7.77
C PRO A 1023 25.12 -37.69 -8.92
N ALA A 1024 23.96 -37.45 -9.55
CA ALA A 1024 23.52 -38.21 -10.73
C ALA A 1024 24.34 -37.91 -12.00
N LEU A 1025 25.00 -36.75 -12.08
CA LEU A 1025 25.80 -36.32 -13.24
C LEU A 1025 27.29 -36.62 -13.04
N THR A 1026 27.60 -37.86 -12.62
CA THR A 1026 28.92 -38.32 -12.12
C THR A 1026 30.12 -38.06 -13.03
N GLY A 1027 29.90 -37.82 -14.33
CA GLY A 1027 30.97 -37.66 -15.32
C GLY A 1027 31.85 -36.42 -15.15
N ASP A 1028 31.36 -35.34 -14.52
CA ASP A 1028 32.03 -34.03 -14.63
C ASP A 1028 32.11 -33.16 -13.36
N ARG A 1029 32.55 -33.77 -12.25
CA ARG A 1029 33.02 -33.03 -11.06
C ARG A 1029 34.09 -31.98 -11.42
N THR A 1030 34.86 -32.22 -12.48
CA THR A 1030 35.88 -31.31 -13.03
C THR A 1030 35.25 -30.01 -13.57
N ALA A 1031 34.16 -30.09 -14.35
CA ALA A 1031 33.43 -28.91 -14.82
C ALA A 1031 32.76 -28.16 -13.69
N TRP A 1032 32.11 -28.85 -12.74
CA TRP A 1032 31.50 -28.22 -11.57
C TRP A 1032 32.54 -27.38 -10.79
N VAL A 1033 33.68 -27.97 -10.44
CA VAL A 1033 34.79 -27.29 -9.75
C VAL A 1033 35.38 -26.15 -10.59
N ARG A 1034 35.60 -26.34 -11.90
CA ARG A 1034 36.08 -25.29 -12.82
C ARG A 1034 35.09 -24.14 -12.97
N ARG A 1035 33.79 -24.43 -12.96
CA ARG A 1035 32.71 -23.44 -13.05
C ARG A 1035 32.57 -22.65 -11.76
N ALA A 1036 32.71 -23.31 -10.59
CA ALA A 1036 32.82 -22.64 -9.30
C ALA A 1036 34.06 -21.72 -9.23
N GLY A 1037 35.21 -22.14 -9.78
CA GLY A 1037 36.40 -21.29 -9.91
C GLY A 1037 36.18 -20.10 -10.85
N THR A 1038 35.45 -20.31 -11.95
CA THR A 1038 35.07 -19.23 -12.88
C THR A 1038 34.17 -18.20 -12.20
N LEU A 1039 33.19 -18.65 -11.41
CA LEU A 1039 32.31 -17.80 -10.60
C LEU A 1039 33.11 -17.01 -9.54
N LEU A 1040 33.98 -17.68 -8.79
CA LEU A 1040 34.81 -17.05 -7.75
C LEU A 1040 35.72 -15.95 -8.34
N ALA A 1041 36.48 -16.29 -9.39
CA ALA A 1041 37.36 -15.33 -10.07
C ALA A 1041 36.60 -14.17 -10.75
N ALA A 1042 35.29 -14.31 -10.97
CA ALA A 1042 34.43 -13.24 -11.42
C ALA A 1042 33.95 -12.38 -10.23
N ALA A 1043 33.47 -13.00 -9.15
CA ALA A 1043 33.04 -12.33 -7.93
C ALA A 1043 34.17 -11.50 -7.28
N ASP A 1044 35.40 -12.02 -7.26
CA ASP A 1044 36.58 -11.31 -6.74
C ASP A 1044 36.94 -10.05 -7.56
N ARG A 1045 36.55 -9.99 -8.84
CA ARG A 1045 36.93 -8.92 -9.77
C ARG A 1045 35.92 -7.77 -9.86
N GLU A 1046 34.62 -8.09 -9.87
CA GLU A 1046 33.55 -7.09 -10.06
C GLU A 1046 32.50 -7.10 -8.93
N GLY A 1047 32.70 -7.92 -7.89
CA GLY A 1047 31.71 -8.20 -6.85
C GLY A 1047 30.69 -9.28 -7.25
N PRO A 1048 29.91 -9.78 -6.27
CA PRO A 1048 28.80 -10.70 -6.48
C PRO A 1048 27.62 -9.98 -7.16
N ARG A 1049 27.10 -10.56 -8.24
CA ARG A 1049 25.97 -10.01 -9.01
C ARG A 1049 24.65 -10.63 -8.57
N CYS A 1050 23.77 -9.83 -7.99
CA CYS A 1050 22.43 -10.30 -7.61
C CYS A 1050 21.52 -10.50 -8.84
N GLY A 1051 20.52 -11.36 -8.67
CA GLY A 1051 19.49 -11.70 -9.67
C GLY A 1051 18.40 -10.64 -9.78
N THR A 1052 18.79 -9.37 -9.73
CA THR A 1052 17.96 -8.17 -9.75
C THR A 1052 18.36 -7.29 -10.95
N PRO A 1053 17.46 -6.45 -11.47
CA PRO A 1053 17.81 -5.44 -12.48
C PRO A 1053 19.01 -4.59 -12.03
N GLY A 1054 19.96 -4.35 -12.93
CA GLY A 1054 21.23 -3.68 -12.61
C GLY A 1054 22.14 -4.43 -11.60
N HIS A 1055 21.84 -5.70 -11.28
CA HIS A 1055 22.54 -6.55 -10.31
C HIS A 1055 22.63 -6.00 -8.88
N VAL A 1056 21.76 -5.05 -8.51
CA VAL A 1056 21.84 -4.31 -7.23
C VAL A 1056 21.83 -5.27 -6.03
N PRO A 1057 22.87 -5.25 -5.16
CA PRO A 1057 22.97 -6.13 -4.01
C PRO A 1057 21.83 -5.96 -2.99
N HIS A 1058 21.19 -7.06 -2.62
CA HIS A 1058 20.18 -7.11 -1.56
C HIS A 1058 20.28 -8.43 -0.77
N PRO A 1059 19.69 -8.55 0.44
CA PRO A 1059 20.01 -9.65 1.34
C PRO A 1059 19.41 -11.03 0.99
N GLY A 1060 18.40 -11.10 0.11
CA GLY A 1060 17.54 -12.29 -0.06
C GLY A 1060 18.24 -13.59 -0.48
N LEU A 1061 17.54 -14.73 -0.34
CA LEU A 1061 18.08 -16.04 -0.68
C LEU A 1061 17.98 -16.36 -2.17
N LEU A 1062 16.81 -16.23 -2.80
CA LEU A 1062 16.68 -16.71 -4.19
C LEU A 1062 17.42 -15.82 -5.20
N THR A 1063 17.40 -14.49 -5.02
CA THR A 1063 18.00 -13.52 -5.95
C THR A 1063 19.07 -12.63 -5.33
N GLY A 1064 19.43 -12.83 -4.05
CA GLY A 1064 20.27 -11.93 -3.28
C GLY A 1064 21.54 -12.57 -2.72
N LEU A 1065 22.20 -11.81 -1.83
CA LEU A 1065 23.49 -12.15 -1.23
C LEU A 1065 23.46 -13.45 -0.41
N ALA A 1066 22.38 -13.73 0.35
CA ALA A 1066 22.31 -14.98 1.13
C ALA A 1066 22.34 -16.22 0.23
N GLY A 1067 21.76 -16.14 -0.98
CA GLY A 1067 21.85 -17.21 -1.98
C GLY A 1067 23.25 -17.39 -2.55
N ILE A 1068 23.94 -16.27 -2.78
CA ILE A 1068 25.31 -16.28 -3.31
C ILE A 1068 26.26 -16.90 -2.28
N GLY A 1069 26.15 -16.49 -1.01
CA GLY A 1069 26.88 -17.10 0.09
C GLY A 1069 26.55 -18.59 0.26
N HIS A 1070 25.27 -18.97 0.22
CA HIS A 1070 24.83 -20.36 0.31
C HIS A 1070 25.45 -21.24 -0.78
N GLY A 1071 25.36 -20.83 -2.05
CA GLY A 1071 25.88 -21.60 -3.17
C GLY A 1071 27.42 -21.72 -3.15
N LEU A 1072 28.14 -20.70 -2.67
CA LEU A 1072 29.58 -20.78 -2.44
C LEU A 1072 29.93 -21.82 -1.35
N LEU A 1073 29.18 -21.86 -0.24
CA LEU A 1073 29.36 -22.92 0.78
C LEU A 1073 29.01 -24.30 0.25
N ARG A 1074 27.94 -24.42 -0.56
CA ARG A 1074 27.48 -25.66 -1.19
C ARG A 1074 28.44 -26.19 -2.27
N ALA A 1075 29.22 -25.30 -2.89
CA ALA A 1075 30.33 -25.63 -3.79
C ALA A 1075 31.57 -26.13 -3.03
N GLY A 1076 31.92 -25.53 -1.88
CA GLY A 1076 33.07 -25.94 -1.07
C GLY A 1076 32.83 -27.21 -0.24
N PHE A 1077 31.62 -27.38 0.31
CA PHE A 1077 31.30 -28.43 1.29
C PHE A 1077 30.02 -29.20 0.92
N PRO A 1078 29.98 -29.87 -0.25
CA PRO A 1078 28.77 -30.50 -0.79
C PRO A 1078 28.19 -31.59 0.12
N ASP A 1079 29.03 -32.28 0.87
CA ASP A 1079 28.64 -33.38 1.78
C ASP A 1079 28.20 -32.88 3.17
N ARG A 1080 28.29 -31.57 3.45
CA ARG A 1080 27.92 -30.95 4.74
C ARG A 1080 26.78 -29.94 4.62
N ILE A 1081 26.70 -29.19 3.53
CA ILE A 1081 25.67 -28.17 3.32
C ILE A 1081 24.55 -28.74 2.46
N GLY A 1082 23.33 -28.72 2.98
CA GLY A 1082 22.14 -29.15 2.26
C GLY A 1082 21.80 -28.19 1.11
N SER A 1083 21.21 -28.71 0.04
CA SER A 1083 20.68 -27.91 -1.07
C SER A 1083 19.46 -27.09 -0.65
N ALA A 1084 19.55 -25.76 -0.65
CA ALA A 1084 18.37 -24.91 -0.41
C ALA A 1084 17.34 -24.98 -1.55
N LEU A 1085 17.78 -25.19 -2.80
CA LEU A 1085 16.88 -25.31 -3.96
C LEU A 1085 16.05 -26.61 -3.95
N LEU A 1086 16.58 -27.68 -3.34
CA LEU A 1086 15.91 -28.97 -3.19
C LEU A 1086 15.37 -29.24 -1.77
N LEU A 1087 15.54 -28.28 -0.84
CA LEU A 1087 15.19 -28.40 0.59
C LEU A 1087 15.81 -29.65 1.23
N HIS A 1088 17.07 -29.92 0.91
CA HIS A 1088 17.84 -30.96 1.61
C HIS A 1088 18.35 -30.37 2.94
N PRO A 1089 18.26 -31.09 4.07
CA PRO A 1089 18.87 -30.66 5.32
C PRO A 1089 20.40 -30.81 5.26
N SER A 1090 21.10 -29.99 6.04
CA SER A 1090 22.57 -29.99 6.14
C SER A 1090 23.07 -31.09 7.09
N ALA A 1091 24.19 -31.72 6.74
CA ALA A 1091 24.78 -32.78 7.53
C ALA A 1091 25.80 -32.22 8.55
N LEU A 1092 25.34 -32.02 9.79
CA LEU A 1092 26.24 -32.01 10.95
C LEU A 1092 26.78 -33.43 11.13
N SER A 1093 28.09 -33.60 11.01
CA SER A 1093 28.71 -34.90 10.75
C SER A 1093 28.69 -35.86 11.95
N VAL A 1094 27.84 -36.88 11.87
CA VAL A 1094 28.13 -38.24 12.37
C VAL A 1094 27.87 -39.19 11.19
N PRO A 1095 28.78 -40.12 10.85
CA PRO A 1095 28.57 -41.05 9.73
C PRO A 1095 27.36 -41.95 9.97
N PRO A 1096 26.66 -42.40 8.90
CA PRO A 1096 25.42 -43.16 9.04
C PRO A 1096 25.68 -44.53 9.70
N VAL A 1097 24.94 -44.81 10.78
CA VAL A 1097 24.81 -46.16 11.33
C VAL A 1097 24.09 -47.04 10.29
N PRO A 1098 24.60 -48.23 9.95
CA PRO A 1098 24.03 -49.03 8.86
C PRO A 1098 22.62 -49.54 9.18
N SER A 1099 21.73 -49.35 8.20
CA SER A 1099 20.45 -50.05 7.95
C SER A 1099 19.78 -50.80 9.13
N VAL A 1100 18.63 -50.27 9.58
CA VAL A 1100 17.66 -51.04 10.38
C VAL A 1100 17.15 -52.25 9.58
N PRO A 1101 17.15 -53.48 10.13
CA PRO A 1101 16.66 -54.66 9.43
C PRO A 1101 15.13 -54.66 9.28
N SER A 1102 14.63 -55.34 8.24
CA SER A 1102 13.21 -55.43 7.91
C SER A 1102 12.38 -56.10 9.02
N VAL A 1103 11.41 -55.38 9.58
CA VAL A 1103 10.43 -55.95 10.52
C VAL A 1103 9.41 -56.79 9.75
N SER A 1104 9.39 -58.09 10.03
CA SER A 1104 8.37 -59.03 9.57
C SER A 1104 7.98 -59.96 10.72
N SER A 1105 6.75 -60.48 10.67
CA SER A 1105 6.07 -61.32 11.67
C SER A 1105 5.68 -60.63 12.99
N VAL A 1106 4.41 -60.81 13.36
CA VAL A 1106 3.83 -60.54 14.69
C VAL A 1106 3.17 -61.83 15.18
N PRO A 1107 3.55 -62.33 16.36
CA PRO A 1107 2.70 -63.21 17.17
C PRO A 1107 2.13 -62.48 18.42
N PRO A 1108 1.06 -63.01 19.05
CA PRO A 1108 0.27 -62.26 20.05
C PRO A 1108 0.73 -62.43 21.51
N ALA A 1109 0.13 -61.62 22.40
CA ALA A 1109 0.42 -61.56 23.84
C ALA A 1109 -0.44 -62.51 24.72
N PRO A 1110 0.06 -62.90 25.90
CA PRO A 1110 -0.73 -63.23 27.10
C PRO A 1110 -0.63 -62.12 28.17
N SER A 1111 -1.29 -62.28 29.34
CA SER A 1111 -1.64 -61.14 30.21
C SER A 1111 -1.81 -61.42 31.72
N VAL A 1112 -1.86 -60.33 32.51
CA VAL A 1112 -2.37 -60.18 33.91
C VAL A 1112 -1.44 -60.55 35.09
N ALA A 1113 -1.62 -59.80 36.21
CA ALA A 1113 -1.12 -59.98 37.59
C ALA A 1113 0.36 -59.62 37.90
N SER A 1114 0.72 -59.06 39.07
CA SER A 1114 -0.08 -58.48 40.19
C SER A 1114 0.76 -57.50 41.07
N VAL A 1115 0.09 -56.83 42.01
CA VAL A 1115 0.59 -55.80 42.96
C VAL A 1115 0.45 -56.38 44.39
N PRO A 1116 1.43 -56.24 45.34
CA PRO A 1116 1.30 -55.16 46.36
C PRO A 1116 2.57 -54.65 47.10
N SER A 1117 2.31 -53.60 47.89
CA SER A 1117 2.91 -53.22 49.20
C SER A 1117 4.25 -52.47 49.33
N THR A 1118 4.14 -51.25 49.88
CA THR A 1118 5.13 -50.44 50.62
C THR A 1118 5.31 -50.95 52.07
N PRO A 1119 6.35 -50.55 52.87
CA PRO A 1119 6.28 -49.28 53.62
C PRO A 1119 7.63 -48.59 54.01
N SER A 1120 7.48 -47.40 54.60
CA SER A 1120 8.36 -46.73 55.59
C SER A 1120 9.65 -46.01 55.15
N ALA A 1121 9.88 -44.85 55.78
CA ALA A 1121 11.10 -44.03 55.77
C ALA A 1121 11.76 -44.04 57.17
N PRO A 1122 12.91 -43.36 57.37
CA PRO A 1122 12.81 -42.07 58.09
C PRO A 1122 13.80 -40.97 57.61
N ALA A 1123 13.66 -39.78 58.20
CA ALA A 1123 14.61 -38.66 58.16
C ALA A 1123 15.44 -38.62 59.49
N ALA A 1124 16.29 -37.64 59.88
CA ALA A 1124 16.64 -36.30 59.36
C ALA A 1124 18.00 -35.80 59.95
N SER A 1125 18.63 -34.79 59.33
CA SER A 1125 19.45 -33.70 59.96
C SER A 1125 19.87 -32.69 58.85
N ILE A 1126 19.67 -31.36 58.92
CA ILE A 1126 20.05 -30.29 59.87
C ILE A 1126 21.51 -29.78 59.66
N ILE A 1127 21.86 -28.49 59.46
CA ILE A 1127 21.20 -27.32 58.79
C ILE A 1127 22.23 -26.14 58.59
N PRO A 1128 22.01 -25.14 57.67
CA PRO A 1128 22.87 -23.95 57.41
C PRO A 1128 22.28 -22.66 58.08
N PRO A 1129 22.45 -21.36 57.65
CA PRO A 1129 23.32 -20.70 56.62
C PRO A 1129 23.98 -19.33 57.00
N THR A 1130 24.84 -18.78 56.11
CA THR A 1130 25.02 -17.32 55.83
C THR A 1130 25.26 -17.14 54.31
N SER A 1131 24.71 -16.20 53.52
CA SER A 1131 24.18 -14.82 53.66
C SER A 1131 25.26 -13.71 53.52
N ILE A 1132 25.06 -12.58 52.81
CA ILE A 1132 23.90 -12.07 52.02
C ILE A 1132 24.34 -11.06 50.92
N ARG A 1133 23.37 -10.63 50.08
CA ARG A 1133 23.36 -9.52 49.07
C ARG A 1133 23.69 -8.11 49.65
N PRO A 1134 23.78 -6.97 48.91
CA PRO A 1134 23.09 -6.57 47.66
C PRO A 1134 23.48 -7.30 46.37
#